data_AF-A0A1V6IH67-F1
#
_entry.id   AF-A0A1V6IH67-F1
#
_cell.length_a   1.000
_cell.length_b   1.000
_cell.length_c   1.000
_cell.angle_alpha   90.00
_cell.angle_beta   90.00
_cell.angle_gamma   90.00
#
_symmetry.space_group_name_H-M   'P 1'
#
loop_
_entity.id
_entity.type
_entity.pdbx_description
1 polymer ?
#
loop_
_entity_poly.entity_id
_entity_poly.type
_entity_poly.pdbx_seq_one_letter_code
_entity_poly.pdbx_strand_id
1 'polypeptide(L)'
;MRKIIKKALGPLAIFAMALGVGLSVAKEKTPVGVKAAPVYTITEDFETQTALTSSYADGNFVGAGGITFYYGHSRDQEKYPIDGKGIMLRRASDSYLEFQLEKGLSGLKFKYRKGFTGSGARQLELLVNNTQVSLTAEFGAASGALATIFDFVYEPDVSHSGLINVKIKVPGTADSNRHVILDNIQIAENSASTDVITALSVTPTSKTYYTTDTLQETDFAVNLTKNGATAPGSSANYDYFVKIGTGTGTTFVGEYISWGVTQPLTTHTNIQFKACLPQTAGNTDFIIVDIPITVSVPTLSSIAITGNMTKTSYFVGGVWNPAGLTVTATYTNSAVVDVTNEVVWTYNPATPNSTTITSVAVTATYNTMTAVHNENVTVTERPVSVVISEVYGGGGNSGATYVYDYVELYNLTNADIDLSTYSLWYGSSTGGTLGQRTPLSGTILANGYFLIKFKTNDATVGAVSKVLEDIDASVTGFNIAGSNFKVAISNSETAPTGADDTSVVDFVGAGTANDYEGSGTAPAPNATTSISRKLTAAGIPQDTNDNAADFELTTGGFSPMNSALGVANFIMAENTEGQCTTRFALAKAQLLKLSAAQLEYFKTGAQDETATLLTDARARYVAWSVYLGESNIYGAGGGSPRIDINTEKDNTISVAVAIGVIGLSALLGFYFLQKKKKLA
;
A
#
# COMPACT_ATOMS: atom_id res chain seq x y z
N MET A 1 36.58 12.05 18.51
CA MET A 1 38.07 12.06 18.52
C MET A 1 38.71 13.03 17.50
N ARG A 2 38.06 14.13 17.08
CA ARG A 2 38.65 15.18 16.22
C ARG A 2 38.83 16.55 16.92
N LYS A 3 39.03 16.56 18.25
CA LYS A 3 39.17 17.81 19.04
C LYS A 3 40.38 17.90 19.98
N ILE A 4 41.39 17.01 19.87
CA ILE A 4 42.57 17.01 20.77
C ILE A 4 43.93 17.19 20.04
N ILE A 5 43.99 17.23 18.70
CA ILE A 5 45.27 17.34 17.94
C ILE A 5 45.50 18.76 17.38
N LYS A 6 45.22 19.81 18.16
CA LYS A 6 45.56 21.21 17.79
C LYS A 6 46.26 22.02 18.88
N LYS A 7 46.83 21.36 19.90
CA LYS A 7 47.50 22.04 21.03
C LYS A 7 48.90 21.52 21.40
N ALA A 8 49.61 20.87 20.47
CA ALA A 8 50.93 20.26 20.76
C ALA A 8 52.08 20.65 19.82
N LEU A 9 51.93 21.65 18.95
CA LEU A 9 53.00 22.11 18.04
C LEU A 9 53.28 23.62 18.17
N GLY A 10 53.16 24.13 19.41
CA GLY A 10 53.32 25.56 19.74
C GLY A 10 54.74 26.00 20.10
N PRO A 11 55.68 25.15 20.58
CA PRO A 11 57.02 25.65 20.85
C PRO A 11 58.12 24.63 20.49
N LEU A 12 58.56 24.62 19.23
CA LEU A 12 59.89 24.09 18.85
C LEU A 12 60.55 24.95 17.75
N ALA A 13 60.19 26.24 17.69
CA ALA A 13 60.78 27.23 16.78
C ALA A 13 61.68 28.23 17.50
N ILE A 14 62.07 27.96 18.74
CA ILE A 14 62.94 28.85 19.55
C ILE A 14 64.05 28.01 20.20
N PHE A 15 64.85 27.31 19.38
CA PHE A 15 66.17 26.81 19.80
C PHE A 15 67.06 26.50 18.59
N ALA A 16 67.28 27.48 17.71
CA ALA A 16 68.31 27.38 16.66
C ALA A 16 68.75 28.79 16.16
N MET A 17 68.91 29.75 17.09
CA MET A 17 69.66 30.99 16.85
C MET A 17 70.83 31.03 17.84
N ALA A 18 71.92 30.33 17.53
CA ALA A 18 73.28 30.61 18.01
C ALA A 18 74.23 29.54 17.47
N LEU A 19 74.61 29.63 16.20
CA LEU A 19 75.92 29.21 15.67
C LEU A 19 75.94 29.55 14.18
N GLY A 20 76.66 30.62 13.86
CA GLY A 20 76.84 31.10 12.50
C GLY A 20 77.62 30.10 11.66
N VAL A 21 76.94 29.48 10.71
CA VAL A 21 77.54 28.94 9.49
C VAL A 21 76.59 29.31 8.35
N GLY A 22 77.00 30.26 7.51
CA GLY A 22 76.24 30.67 6.35
C GLY A 22 76.21 29.55 5.31
N LEU A 23 75.12 28.79 5.27
CA LEU A 23 74.81 27.97 4.10
C LEU A 23 74.00 28.84 3.13
N SER A 24 74.72 29.48 2.22
CA SER A 24 74.16 30.04 0.99
C SER A 24 73.53 28.88 0.20
N VAL A 25 72.22 28.68 0.35
CA VAL A 25 71.46 27.95 -0.66
C VAL A 25 71.32 28.90 -1.84
N ALA A 26 72.28 28.81 -2.76
CA ALA A 26 72.08 29.27 -4.11
C ALA A 26 70.81 28.57 -4.59
N LYS A 27 69.76 29.36 -4.82
CA LYS A 27 68.59 28.90 -5.56
C LYS A 27 69.10 28.66 -6.97
N GLU A 28 69.61 27.46 -7.24
CA GLU A 28 69.81 27.03 -8.61
C GLU A 28 68.45 27.14 -9.28
N LYS A 29 68.35 28.14 -10.16
CA LYS A 29 67.32 28.20 -11.17
C LYS A 29 67.62 27.00 -12.05
N THR A 30 67.05 25.85 -11.72
CA THR A 30 66.93 24.75 -12.68
C THR A 30 66.38 25.38 -13.96
N PRO A 31 67.03 25.18 -15.11
CA PRO A 31 66.52 25.71 -16.37
C PRO A 31 65.07 25.26 -16.46
N VAL A 32 64.15 26.18 -16.74
CA VAL A 32 62.83 25.78 -17.26
C VAL A 32 63.18 25.04 -18.55
N GLY A 33 63.19 23.71 -18.48
CA GLY A 33 63.34 22.87 -19.65
C GLY A 33 62.24 23.32 -20.60
N VAL A 34 62.64 23.79 -21.78
CA VAL A 34 61.70 24.10 -22.84
C VAL A 34 60.85 22.84 -23.04
N LYS A 35 59.55 22.91 -22.72
CA LYS A 35 58.60 21.83 -22.99
C LYS A 35 58.80 21.42 -24.44
N ALA A 36 59.23 20.18 -24.68
CA ALA A 36 59.30 19.67 -26.03
C ALA A 36 57.87 19.72 -26.60
N ALA A 37 57.70 20.40 -27.74
CA ALA A 37 56.40 20.48 -28.38
C ALA A 37 55.89 19.05 -28.68
N PRO A 38 54.61 18.73 -28.41
CA PRO A 38 54.06 17.43 -28.74
C PRO A 38 54.27 17.13 -30.23
N VAL A 39 54.74 15.92 -30.53
CA VAL A 39 54.95 15.47 -31.91
C VAL A 39 53.73 14.64 -32.31
N TYR A 40 52.93 15.19 -33.21
CA TYR A 40 51.72 14.55 -33.73
C TYR A 40 52.10 13.56 -34.83
N THR A 41 52.10 12.28 -34.51
CA THR A 41 52.54 11.21 -35.43
C THR A 41 51.37 10.39 -35.99
N ILE A 42 50.18 10.53 -35.42
CA ILE A 42 48.98 9.80 -35.84
C ILE A 42 47.92 10.81 -36.24
N THR A 43 47.33 10.61 -37.43
CA THR A 43 46.26 11.45 -37.97
C THR A 43 45.15 10.56 -38.49
N GLU A 44 43.98 10.59 -37.85
CA GLU A 44 42.75 9.96 -38.29
C GLU A 44 41.89 10.97 -39.05
N ASP A 45 41.68 10.73 -40.34
CA ASP A 45 40.92 11.56 -41.28
C ASP A 45 39.57 10.95 -41.67
N PHE A 46 39.19 9.80 -41.11
CA PHE A 46 37.96 9.05 -41.37
C PHE A 46 37.78 8.58 -42.82
N GLU A 47 38.75 8.76 -43.72
CA GLU A 47 38.58 8.47 -45.15
C GLU A 47 38.57 6.99 -45.44
N THR A 48 39.42 6.25 -44.74
CA THR A 48 39.65 4.82 -44.96
C THR A 48 38.61 3.92 -44.27
N GLN A 49 37.91 4.43 -43.25
CA GLN A 49 36.90 3.64 -42.55
C GLN A 49 35.60 3.48 -43.35
N THR A 50 34.91 2.37 -43.09
CA THR A 50 33.61 2.01 -43.70
C THR A 50 32.52 1.72 -42.66
N ALA A 51 32.81 1.88 -41.37
CA ALA A 51 31.91 1.51 -40.27
C ALA A 51 30.83 2.57 -40.02
N LEU A 52 31.18 3.85 -40.19
CA LEU A 52 30.23 4.95 -40.05
C LEU A 52 29.32 5.00 -41.29
N THR A 53 28.02 4.89 -41.06
CA THR A 53 26.98 4.92 -42.10
C THR A 53 26.00 6.06 -41.86
N SER A 54 24.96 6.16 -42.70
CA SER A 54 23.88 7.13 -42.54
C SER A 54 22.91 6.85 -41.38
N SER A 55 23.13 5.78 -40.61
CA SER A 55 22.34 5.44 -39.43
C SER A 55 23.13 5.67 -38.15
N TYR A 56 22.45 6.15 -37.11
CA TYR A 56 23.02 6.19 -35.77
C TYR A 56 23.17 4.77 -35.25
N ALA A 57 24.40 4.40 -34.91
CA ALA A 57 24.73 3.09 -34.39
C ALA A 57 25.88 3.18 -33.40
N ASP A 58 26.06 2.09 -32.67
CA ASP A 58 27.26 1.82 -31.90
C ASP A 58 28.17 0.95 -32.76
N GLY A 59 29.48 1.13 -32.65
CA GLY A 59 30.43 0.33 -33.41
C GLY A 59 31.87 0.72 -33.16
N ASN A 60 32.74 0.20 -34.01
CA ASN A 60 34.15 0.53 -34.01
C ASN A 60 34.76 0.40 -35.41
N PHE A 61 35.92 1.01 -35.60
CA PHE A 61 36.77 0.80 -36.76
C PHE A 61 38.24 0.93 -36.37
N VAL A 62 39.12 0.26 -37.12
CA VAL A 62 40.56 0.44 -37.00
C VAL A 62 40.96 1.63 -37.87
N GLY A 63 41.45 2.67 -37.22
CA GLY A 63 41.88 3.92 -37.84
C GLY A 63 43.40 4.04 -37.95
N ALA A 64 43.86 5.27 -38.14
CA ALA A 64 45.26 5.61 -38.25
C ALA A 64 46.09 5.15 -37.03
N GLY A 65 47.33 4.73 -37.28
CA GLY A 65 48.21 4.18 -36.25
C GLY A 65 47.79 2.79 -35.74
N GLY A 66 46.80 2.14 -36.36
CA GLY A 66 46.25 0.86 -35.89
C GLY A 66 45.36 0.98 -34.66
N ILE A 67 44.97 2.20 -34.28
CA ILE A 67 44.11 2.47 -33.13
C ILE A 67 42.68 2.05 -33.46
N THR A 68 42.04 1.31 -32.55
CA THR A 68 40.60 1.03 -32.66
C THR A 68 39.82 2.18 -32.04
N PHE A 69 39.00 2.83 -32.85
CA PHE A 69 38.08 3.88 -32.43
C PHE A 69 36.69 3.29 -32.22
N TYR A 70 36.18 3.41 -31.00
CA TYR A 70 34.83 3.05 -30.61
C TYR A 70 33.93 4.28 -30.70
N TYR A 71 32.70 4.11 -31.17
CA TYR A 71 31.72 5.17 -31.16
C TYR A 71 30.39 4.66 -30.63
N GLY A 72 29.74 5.50 -29.82
CA GLY A 72 28.37 5.30 -29.37
C GLY A 72 27.44 6.22 -30.12
N HIS A 73 26.26 5.73 -30.46
CA HIS A 73 25.11 6.38 -31.08
C HIS A 73 25.49 7.54 -32.02
N SER A 74 26.37 7.23 -32.97
CA SER A 74 27.00 8.18 -33.89
C SER A 74 26.84 7.70 -35.34
N ARG A 75 27.11 8.59 -36.29
CA ARG A 75 26.95 8.32 -37.73
C ARG A 75 27.96 9.10 -38.58
N ASP A 76 27.87 8.95 -39.89
CA ASP A 76 28.60 9.76 -40.87
C ASP A 76 28.32 11.28 -40.77
N GLN A 77 29.21 12.09 -41.32
CA GLN A 77 29.13 13.55 -41.35
C GLN A 77 27.94 14.12 -42.15
N GLU A 78 27.24 13.28 -42.92
CA GLU A 78 26.14 13.64 -43.80
C GLU A 78 26.51 14.84 -44.71
N LYS A 79 25.68 15.89 -44.75
CA LYS A 79 25.88 17.10 -45.56
C LYS A 79 26.76 18.16 -44.88
N TYR A 80 27.43 17.80 -43.78
CA TYR A 80 28.23 18.71 -42.97
C TYR A 80 29.71 18.29 -42.89
N PRO A 81 30.39 17.99 -44.01
CA PRO A 81 31.79 17.62 -43.98
C PRO A 81 32.67 18.77 -43.48
N ILE A 82 33.80 18.40 -42.87
CA ILE A 82 34.92 19.31 -42.58
C ILE A 82 35.93 19.16 -43.72
N ASP A 83 36.50 17.97 -43.89
CA ASP A 83 37.27 17.55 -45.07
C ASP A 83 36.90 16.09 -45.39
N GLY A 84 36.03 15.89 -46.39
CA GLY A 84 35.56 14.55 -46.76
C GLY A 84 34.72 13.84 -45.69
N LYS A 85 35.12 12.65 -45.27
CA LYS A 85 34.45 11.81 -44.26
C LYS A 85 34.69 12.34 -42.85
N GLY A 86 33.75 12.07 -41.95
CA GLY A 86 33.88 12.43 -40.55
C GLY A 86 32.83 11.76 -39.68
N ILE A 87 32.90 11.98 -38.38
CA ILE A 87 31.94 11.42 -37.43
C ILE A 87 31.02 12.50 -36.86
N MET A 88 29.72 12.22 -36.83
CA MET A 88 28.72 13.06 -36.20
C MET A 88 28.25 12.46 -34.86
N LEU A 89 28.55 13.19 -33.77
CA LEU A 89 27.98 12.92 -32.44
C LEU A 89 26.62 13.59 -32.32
N ARG A 90 25.62 12.91 -31.77
CA ARG A 90 24.24 13.40 -31.71
C ARG A 90 23.88 14.08 -30.40
N ARG A 91 24.17 13.47 -29.25
CA ARG A 91 23.65 13.90 -27.94
C ARG A 91 24.52 13.42 -26.77
N ALA A 92 24.23 13.93 -25.57
CA ALA A 92 25.10 13.71 -24.41
C ALA A 92 24.85 12.38 -23.68
N SER A 93 23.65 11.81 -23.79
CA SER A 93 23.28 10.55 -23.16
C SER A 93 24.13 9.36 -23.62
N ASP A 94 24.44 9.29 -24.92
CA ASP A 94 24.96 8.07 -25.55
C ASP A 94 25.93 8.30 -26.73
N SER A 95 26.09 9.52 -27.25
CA SER A 95 27.03 9.76 -28.36
C SER A 95 28.45 10.08 -27.90
N TYR A 96 29.45 9.35 -28.41
CA TYR A 96 30.85 9.58 -28.13
C TYR A 96 31.76 9.01 -29.24
N LEU A 97 33.01 9.50 -29.27
CA LEU A 97 34.15 8.83 -29.90
C LEU A 97 35.16 8.50 -28.79
N GLU A 98 35.60 7.26 -28.70
CA GLU A 98 36.46 6.74 -27.64
C GLU A 98 37.56 5.86 -28.22
N PHE A 99 38.78 6.00 -27.74
CA PHE A 99 39.91 5.21 -28.18
C PHE A 99 40.96 5.10 -27.06
N GLN A 100 41.81 4.09 -27.16
CA GLN A 100 42.86 3.85 -26.17
C GLN A 100 44.23 4.13 -26.76
N LEU A 101 45.12 4.71 -25.94
CA LEU A 101 46.51 4.97 -26.29
C LEU A 101 47.42 4.25 -25.29
N GLU A 102 48.24 3.34 -25.78
CA GLU A 102 49.09 2.48 -24.94
C GLU A 102 50.26 3.24 -24.30
N LYS A 103 50.73 4.29 -24.97
CA LYS A 103 51.87 5.10 -24.50
C LYS A 103 51.42 6.34 -23.72
N GLY A 104 50.14 6.63 -23.67
CA GLY A 104 49.60 7.85 -23.07
C GLY A 104 49.54 9.02 -24.06
N LEU A 105 49.06 10.17 -23.60
CA LEU A 105 48.73 11.34 -24.42
C LEU A 105 49.60 12.53 -24.02
N SER A 106 50.43 12.97 -24.96
CA SER A 106 51.19 14.22 -24.86
C SER A 106 50.51 15.39 -25.58
N GLY A 107 49.59 15.11 -26.51
CA GLY A 107 48.75 16.12 -27.15
C GLY A 107 47.64 15.55 -28.03
N LEU A 108 46.52 16.26 -28.14
CA LEU A 108 45.38 15.94 -28.99
C LEU A 108 44.92 17.18 -29.76
N LYS A 109 44.69 17.04 -31.06
CA LYS A 109 44.03 18.05 -31.89
C LYS A 109 42.90 17.42 -32.68
N PHE A 110 41.88 18.21 -32.97
CA PHE A 110 40.86 17.83 -33.95
C PHE A 110 40.13 19.06 -34.46
N LYS A 111 39.47 18.90 -35.61
CA LYS A 111 38.54 19.91 -36.13
C LYS A 111 37.12 19.54 -35.74
N TYR A 112 36.31 20.55 -35.46
CA TYR A 112 34.90 20.34 -35.16
C TYR A 112 34.01 21.44 -35.74
N ARG A 113 32.76 21.08 -36.05
CA ARG A 113 31.76 22.03 -36.55
C ARG A 113 30.35 21.66 -36.12
N LYS A 114 29.43 22.61 -36.28
CA LYS A 114 28.00 22.40 -36.01
C LYS A 114 27.37 21.50 -37.07
N GLY A 115 26.65 20.48 -36.61
CA GLY A 115 25.69 19.73 -37.42
C GLY A 115 24.29 20.32 -37.31
N PHE A 116 23.56 20.31 -38.42
CA PHE A 116 22.16 20.77 -38.53
C PHE A 116 21.94 22.25 -38.11
N THR A 117 20.67 22.68 -38.13
CA THR A 117 20.27 24.09 -37.99
C THR A 117 19.60 24.44 -36.66
N GLY A 118 19.42 23.49 -35.73
CA GLY A 118 18.77 23.76 -34.44
C GLY A 118 19.51 24.79 -33.58
N SER A 119 18.83 25.39 -32.59
CA SER A 119 19.34 26.50 -31.76
C SER A 119 20.09 26.11 -30.48
N GLY A 120 20.06 24.85 -30.03
CA GLY A 120 20.74 24.49 -28.77
C GLY A 120 22.26 24.64 -28.84
N ALA A 121 22.92 25.34 -27.92
CA ALA A 121 24.39 25.48 -27.95
C ALA A 121 25.10 24.11 -27.96
N ARG A 122 26.22 24.01 -28.69
CA ARG A 122 27.06 22.81 -28.79
C ARG A 122 28.33 23.03 -28.00
N GLN A 123 28.84 21.96 -27.44
CA GLN A 123 30.09 21.94 -26.70
C GLN A 123 30.62 20.50 -26.73
N LEU A 124 31.92 20.34 -26.62
CA LEU A 124 32.57 19.03 -26.46
C LEU A 124 33.40 19.02 -25.20
N GLU A 125 33.34 17.91 -24.47
CA GLU A 125 34.27 17.58 -23.40
C GLU A 125 35.28 16.54 -23.89
N LEU A 126 36.53 16.71 -23.45
CA LEU A 126 37.57 15.70 -23.57
C LEU A 126 37.75 15.04 -22.21
N LEU A 127 37.58 13.73 -22.15
CA LEU A 127 37.86 12.94 -20.97
C LEU A 127 39.08 12.06 -21.20
N VAL A 128 39.97 12.01 -20.21
CA VAL A 128 41.03 11.01 -20.11
C VAL A 128 40.72 10.17 -18.87
N ASN A 129 40.61 8.86 -19.06
CA ASN A 129 40.23 7.92 -18.00
C ASN A 129 38.94 8.36 -17.25
N ASN A 130 37.92 8.74 -18.02
CA ASN A 130 36.62 9.26 -17.54
C ASN A 130 36.69 10.54 -16.70
N THR A 131 37.85 11.20 -16.60
CA THR A 131 37.98 12.51 -15.97
C THR A 131 37.99 13.57 -17.05
N GLN A 132 37.11 14.58 -16.95
CA GLN A 132 37.12 15.72 -17.87
C GLN A 132 38.42 16.51 -17.71
N VAL A 133 39.23 16.55 -18.76
CA VAL A 133 40.52 17.26 -18.78
C VAL A 133 40.50 18.54 -19.60
N SER A 134 39.50 18.71 -20.47
CA SER A 134 39.31 19.92 -21.26
C SER A 134 37.86 20.05 -21.74
N LEU A 135 37.48 21.27 -22.12
CA LEU A 135 36.15 21.64 -22.59
C LEU A 135 36.29 22.68 -23.70
N THR A 136 35.56 22.53 -24.81
CA THR A 136 35.49 23.57 -25.83
C THR A 136 34.71 24.78 -25.32
N ALA A 137 34.91 25.95 -25.94
CA ALA A 137 33.92 27.01 -25.84
C ALA A 137 32.56 26.53 -26.39
N GLU A 138 31.47 27.10 -25.88
CA GLU A 138 30.15 26.88 -26.48
C GLU A 138 30.08 27.53 -27.87
N PHE A 139 29.39 26.86 -28.80
CA PHE A 139 29.22 27.37 -30.16
C PHE A 139 27.84 27.03 -30.75
N GLY A 140 27.42 27.82 -31.75
CA GLY A 140 26.24 27.49 -32.55
C GLY A 140 24.88 27.67 -31.89
N ALA A 141 24.76 28.54 -30.87
CA ALA A 141 23.52 28.83 -30.14
C ALA A 141 22.41 29.55 -30.96
N ALA A 142 22.73 30.04 -32.15
CA ALA A 142 21.73 30.60 -33.06
C ALA A 142 21.05 29.49 -33.90
N SER A 143 19.78 29.69 -34.26
CA SER A 143 19.14 28.89 -35.31
C SER A 143 19.79 29.17 -36.67
N GLY A 144 19.85 28.15 -37.54
CA GLY A 144 20.51 28.23 -38.84
C GLY A 144 21.83 27.47 -38.93
N ALA A 145 22.31 27.31 -40.16
CA ALA A 145 23.56 26.63 -40.45
C ALA A 145 24.75 27.47 -39.97
N LEU A 146 25.79 26.80 -39.47
CA LEU A 146 27.07 27.43 -39.15
C LEU A 146 28.16 26.72 -39.97
N ALA A 147 28.79 27.47 -40.88
CA ALA A 147 29.85 26.96 -41.74
C ALA A 147 31.22 26.97 -41.04
N THR A 148 31.36 27.69 -39.93
CA THR A 148 32.62 27.80 -39.19
C THR A 148 33.10 26.43 -38.72
N ILE A 149 34.35 26.12 -39.06
CA ILE A 149 35.12 25.00 -38.56
C ILE A 149 36.02 25.55 -37.46
N PHE A 150 36.03 24.87 -36.32
CA PHE A 150 36.82 25.23 -35.15
C PHE A 150 37.95 24.22 -34.97
N ASP A 151 39.07 24.68 -34.44
CA ASP A 151 40.19 23.83 -34.05
C ASP A 151 40.17 23.62 -32.54
N PHE A 152 40.29 22.37 -32.12
CA PHE A 152 40.56 22.00 -30.75
C PHE A 152 42.03 21.64 -30.60
N VAL A 153 42.66 22.12 -29.53
CA VAL A 153 44.04 21.82 -29.18
C VAL A 153 44.10 21.54 -27.67
N TYR A 154 44.62 20.36 -27.33
CA TYR A 154 44.91 19.97 -25.96
C TYR A 154 46.36 19.51 -25.86
N GLU A 155 47.19 20.29 -25.16
CA GLU A 155 48.61 20.00 -24.95
C GLU A 155 48.92 20.19 -23.46
N PRO A 156 48.66 19.18 -22.60
CA PRO A 156 48.74 19.36 -21.15
C PRO A 156 50.17 19.67 -20.68
N ASP A 157 50.30 20.36 -19.55
CA ASP A 157 51.60 20.71 -18.96
C ASP A 157 52.38 19.47 -18.50
N VAL A 158 51.64 18.46 -18.04
CA VAL A 158 52.15 17.12 -17.72
C VAL A 158 51.41 16.14 -18.61
N SER A 159 52.12 15.33 -19.38
CA SER A 159 51.49 14.34 -20.25
C SER A 159 50.78 13.25 -19.44
N HIS A 160 49.71 12.72 -20.01
CA HIS A 160 49.06 11.54 -19.45
C HIS A 160 49.92 10.34 -19.81
N SER A 161 50.45 9.62 -18.83
CA SER A 161 51.33 8.47 -19.05
C SER A 161 50.58 7.14 -18.97
N GLY A 162 51.16 6.09 -19.56
CA GLY A 162 50.58 4.73 -19.54
C GLY A 162 49.39 4.56 -20.48
N LEU A 163 48.72 3.41 -20.38
CA LEU A 163 47.50 3.15 -21.15
C LEU A 163 46.41 4.10 -20.67
N ILE A 164 45.87 4.89 -21.58
CA ILE A 164 44.77 5.80 -21.27
C ILE A 164 43.62 5.59 -22.23
N ASN A 165 42.44 5.86 -21.71
CA ASN A 165 41.23 5.92 -22.50
C ASN A 165 40.86 7.38 -22.75
N VAL A 166 40.81 7.76 -24.02
CA VAL A 166 40.47 9.11 -24.47
C VAL A 166 39.06 9.08 -25.01
N LYS A 167 38.17 9.91 -24.46
CA LYS A 167 36.77 10.03 -24.90
C LYS A 167 36.46 11.48 -25.25
N ILE A 168 35.86 11.68 -26.41
CA ILE A 168 35.30 12.95 -26.85
C ILE A 168 33.78 12.79 -26.91
N LYS A 169 33.04 13.63 -26.18
CA LYS A 169 31.57 13.59 -26.19
C LYS A 169 30.94 14.96 -25.98
N VAL A 170 29.62 15.02 -26.15
CA VAL A 170 28.82 16.18 -25.75
C VAL A 170 28.61 16.14 -24.23
N PRO A 171 28.88 17.22 -23.48
CA PRO A 171 28.86 17.20 -22.03
C PRO A 171 27.47 16.96 -21.43
N GLY A 172 27.44 16.17 -20.35
CA GLY A 172 26.24 15.85 -19.57
C GLY A 172 25.59 14.51 -19.95
N THR A 173 24.31 14.37 -19.59
CA THR A 173 23.52 13.13 -19.74
C THR A 173 22.21 13.33 -20.50
N ALA A 174 21.96 14.54 -21.01
CA ALA A 174 20.72 14.87 -21.71
C ALA A 174 20.57 14.10 -23.04
N ASP A 175 19.33 13.72 -23.34
CA ASP A 175 18.92 13.01 -24.56
C ASP A 175 18.62 13.96 -25.74
N SER A 176 18.72 15.27 -25.50
CA SER A 176 18.47 16.32 -26.48
C SER A 176 19.57 16.39 -27.55
N ASN A 177 19.14 16.54 -28.80
CA ASN A 177 20.03 16.56 -29.97
C ASN A 177 20.89 17.83 -30.02
N ARG A 178 22.20 17.66 -29.99
CA ARG A 178 23.22 18.72 -30.11
C ARG A 178 24.33 18.25 -31.06
N HIS A 179 23.98 18.08 -32.34
CA HIS A 179 24.87 17.47 -33.33
C HIS A 179 26.18 18.24 -33.53
N VAL A 180 27.29 17.53 -33.43
CA VAL A 180 28.65 18.03 -33.67
C VAL A 180 29.39 17.06 -34.58
N ILE A 181 30.05 17.59 -35.61
CA ILE A 181 30.92 16.81 -36.50
C ILE A 181 32.34 16.95 -36.00
N LEU A 182 33.07 15.84 -35.91
CA LEU A 182 34.50 15.77 -35.65
C LEU A 182 35.21 15.22 -36.88
N ASP A 183 36.42 15.72 -37.11
CA ASP A 183 37.26 15.29 -38.21
C ASP A 183 38.73 15.64 -37.92
N ASN A 184 39.67 15.04 -38.66
CA ASN A 184 41.10 15.34 -38.62
C ASN A 184 41.68 15.22 -37.19
N ILE A 185 41.46 14.06 -36.54
CA ILE A 185 41.98 13.80 -35.20
C ILE A 185 43.50 13.59 -35.30
N GLN A 186 44.28 14.46 -34.68
CA GLN A 186 45.74 14.30 -34.59
C GLN A 186 46.14 13.96 -33.16
N ILE A 187 46.89 12.88 -33.00
CA ILE A 187 47.29 12.34 -31.70
C ILE A 187 48.81 12.40 -31.59
N ALA A 188 49.27 13.00 -30.50
CA ALA A 188 50.64 12.91 -30.02
C ALA A 188 50.65 11.95 -28.81
N GLU A 189 51.15 10.74 -29.04
CA GLU A 189 51.44 9.80 -27.95
C GLU A 189 52.68 10.26 -27.16
N ASN A 190 52.90 9.72 -25.95
CA ASN A 190 54.23 9.86 -25.36
C ASN A 190 55.26 9.01 -26.11
N SER A 191 56.54 9.35 -25.92
CA SER A 191 57.64 8.47 -26.28
C SER A 191 57.53 7.14 -25.52
N ALA A 192 58.02 6.05 -26.13
CA ALA A 192 58.08 4.75 -25.48
C ALA A 192 58.83 4.84 -24.13
N SER A 193 58.24 4.30 -23.07
CA SER A 193 58.91 4.17 -21.76
C SER A 193 60.09 3.20 -21.87
N THR A 194 61.12 3.38 -21.03
CA THR A 194 62.22 2.41 -20.87
C THR A 194 61.97 1.44 -19.71
N ASP A 195 60.82 1.56 -19.04
CA ASP A 195 60.45 0.70 -17.93
C ASP A 195 60.05 -0.72 -18.39
N VAL A 196 60.46 -1.71 -17.61
CA VAL A 196 60.23 -3.14 -17.85
C VAL A 196 59.36 -3.73 -16.74
N ILE A 197 58.18 -4.25 -17.07
CA ILE A 197 57.37 -5.07 -16.16
C ILE A 197 57.74 -6.55 -16.35
N THR A 198 58.18 -7.22 -15.29
CA THR A 198 58.64 -8.62 -15.33
C THR A 198 57.71 -9.61 -14.63
N ALA A 199 56.79 -9.13 -13.79
CA ALA A 199 55.82 -9.98 -13.11
C ALA A 199 54.54 -9.23 -12.76
N LEU A 200 53.41 -9.94 -12.80
CA LEU A 200 52.09 -9.54 -12.31
C LEU A 200 51.55 -10.67 -11.41
N SER A 201 51.11 -10.32 -10.21
CA SER A 201 50.48 -11.25 -9.26
C SER A 201 49.17 -10.64 -8.77
N VAL A 202 48.09 -11.43 -8.81
CA VAL A 202 46.75 -11.01 -8.40
C VAL A 202 46.19 -12.06 -7.44
N THR A 203 45.79 -11.63 -6.25
CA THR A 203 45.15 -12.49 -5.25
C THR A 203 43.74 -11.95 -4.96
N PRO A 204 42.67 -12.67 -5.31
CA PRO A 204 41.31 -12.24 -5.00
C PRO A 204 40.95 -12.51 -3.54
N THR A 205 40.17 -11.62 -2.93
CA THR A 205 39.57 -11.78 -1.60
C THR A 205 38.23 -12.50 -1.67
N SER A 206 37.50 -12.39 -2.80
CA SER A 206 36.30 -13.16 -3.12
C SER A 206 36.42 -13.85 -4.48
N LYS A 207 35.84 -15.04 -4.60
CA LYS A 207 35.69 -15.77 -5.87
C LYS A 207 34.22 -15.99 -6.25
N THR A 208 33.30 -15.61 -5.37
CA THR A 208 31.85 -15.71 -5.60
C THR A 208 31.26 -14.33 -5.53
N TYR A 209 30.53 -13.98 -6.58
CA TYR A 209 29.84 -12.71 -6.70
C TYR A 209 28.36 -12.97 -6.96
N TYR A 210 27.52 -12.03 -6.56
CA TYR A 210 26.13 -11.99 -6.95
C TYR A 210 25.91 -10.99 -8.07
N THR A 211 24.86 -11.18 -8.88
CA THR A 211 24.50 -10.24 -9.95
C THR A 211 24.16 -8.83 -9.45
N THR A 212 23.92 -8.67 -8.14
CA THR A 212 23.68 -7.39 -7.48
C THR A 212 24.96 -6.71 -7.00
N ASP A 213 26.07 -7.44 -6.90
CA ASP A 213 27.34 -6.91 -6.42
C ASP A 213 27.94 -6.00 -7.49
N THR A 214 28.71 -4.99 -7.06
CA THR A 214 29.59 -4.24 -7.96
C THR A 214 31.02 -4.67 -7.70
N LEU A 215 31.78 -4.93 -8.76
CA LEU A 215 33.19 -5.29 -8.64
C LEU A 215 33.98 -4.10 -8.08
N GLN A 216 34.78 -4.35 -7.06
CA GLN A 216 35.63 -3.34 -6.43
C GLN A 216 37.10 -3.67 -6.65
N GLU A 217 37.95 -2.65 -6.79
CA GLU A 217 39.39 -2.87 -6.85
C GLU A 217 39.90 -3.56 -5.57
N THR A 218 39.29 -3.24 -4.42
CA THR A 218 39.58 -3.85 -3.11
C THR A 218 39.29 -5.34 -3.06
N ASP A 219 38.55 -5.89 -4.03
CA ASP A 219 38.34 -7.32 -4.12
C ASP A 219 39.63 -8.06 -4.49
N PHE A 220 40.67 -7.35 -4.96
CA PHE A 220 41.92 -7.91 -5.46
C PHE A 220 43.15 -7.24 -4.83
N ALA A 221 44.10 -8.05 -4.36
CA ALA A 221 45.45 -7.58 -4.07
C ALA A 221 46.32 -7.76 -5.32
N VAL A 222 46.72 -6.65 -5.95
CA VAL A 222 47.53 -6.65 -7.19
C VAL A 222 48.95 -6.19 -6.91
N ASN A 223 49.94 -6.95 -7.37
CA ASN A 223 51.36 -6.62 -7.28
C ASN A 223 52.04 -6.71 -8.64
N LEU A 224 52.91 -5.75 -8.93
CA LEU A 224 53.68 -5.65 -10.17
C LEU A 224 55.17 -5.51 -9.87
N THR A 225 56.03 -6.14 -10.68
CA THR A 225 57.49 -5.94 -10.59
C THR A 225 57.99 -5.13 -11.78
N LYS A 226 58.38 -3.89 -11.52
CA LYS A 226 58.82 -2.89 -12.50
C LYS A 226 60.31 -2.57 -12.31
N ASN A 227 61.12 -2.74 -13.35
CA ASN A 227 62.59 -2.58 -13.31
C ASN A 227 63.26 -3.35 -12.16
N GLY A 228 62.75 -4.54 -11.83
CA GLY A 228 63.24 -5.37 -10.73
C GLY A 228 62.73 -5.00 -9.33
N ALA A 229 61.94 -3.93 -9.18
CA ALA A 229 61.30 -3.55 -7.92
C ALA A 229 59.82 -3.94 -7.90
N THR A 230 59.39 -4.66 -6.87
CA THR A 230 57.97 -5.01 -6.67
C THR A 230 57.24 -3.93 -5.90
N ALA A 231 56.10 -3.49 -6.42
CA ALA A 231 55.21 -2.54 -5.77
C ALA A 231 53.75 -2.96 -5.97
N PRO A 232 52.83 -2.50 -5.08
CA PRO A 232 51.40 -2.65 -5.34
C PRO A 232 51.04 -2.04 -6.70
N GLY A 233 50.34 -2.82 -7.52
CA GLY A 233 49.57 -2.23 -8.60
C GLY A 233 48.48 -1.40 -7.96
N SER A 234 48.40 -0.11 -8.26
CA SER A 234 47.35 0.75 -7.73
C SER A 234 46.70 1.55 -8.85
N SER A 235 45.44 1.91 -8.65
CA SER A 235 44.71 2.93 -9.41
C SER A 235 45.39 4.30 -9.47
N ALA A 236 46.50 4.55 -8.77
CA ALA A 236 47.29 5.76 -9.00
C ALA A 236 48.21 5.66 -10.23
N ASN A 237 48.60 4.44 -10.63
CA ASN A 237 49.65 4.23 -11.64
C ASN A 237 49.19 3.40 -12.86
N TYR A 238 48.03 2.71 -12.81
CA TYR A 238 47.37 1.98 -13.93
C TYR A 238 48.30 1.20 -14.89
N ASP A 239 49.38 0.60 -14.38
CA ASP A 239 50.32 -0.19 -15.19
C ASP A 239 49.73 -1.54 -15.68
N TYR A 240 48.46 -1.82 -15.33
CA TYR A 240 47.65 -2.96 -15.76
C TYR A 240 46.19 -2.53 -15.99
N PHE A 241 45.44 -3.34 -16.74
CA PHE A 241 44.01 -3.19 -16.93
C PHE A 241 43.25 -4.47 -16.59
N VAL A 242 41.93 -4.36 -16.44
CA VAL A 242 41.07 -5.46 -16.01
C VAL A 242 39.84 -5.60 -16.90
N LYS A 243 39.52 -6.84 -17.28
CA LYS A 243 38.30 -7.21 -17.98
C LYS A 243 37.52 -8.27 -17.22
N ILE A 244 36.20 -8.31 -17.39
CA ILE A 244 35.34 -9.42 -16.94
C ILE A 244 34.68 -10.08 -18.15
N GLY A 245 34.61 -11.40 -18.15
CA GLY A 245 34.11 -12.14 -19.31
C GLY A 245 34.29 -13.64 -19.21
N THR A 246 34.55 -14.26 -20.35
CA THR A 246 34.64 -15.71 -20.53
C THR A 246 35.95 -16.09 -21.22
N GLY A 247 36.42 -17.31 -20.96
CA GLY A 247 37.71 -17.79 -21.50
C GLY A 247 38.92 -17.32 -20.68
N THR A 248 40.12 -17.57 -21.16
CA THR A 248 41.39 -17.29 -20.45
C THR A 248 42.50 -16.93 -21.44
N GLY A 249 43.53 -16.21 -20.98
CA GLY A 249 44.70 -15.85 -21.77
C GLY A 249 44.30 -15.07 -23.03
N THR A 250 44.79 -15.52 -24.18
CA THR A 250 44.53 -14.89 -25.48
C THR A 250 43.14 -15.20 -26.05
N THR A 251 42.42 -16.20 -25.53
CA THR A 251 41.05 -16.54 -25.95
C THR A 251 39.98 -15.88 -25.10
N PHE A 252 40.38 -15.01 -24.16
CA PHE A 252 39.46 -14.28 -23.30
C PHE A 252 38.60 -13.30 -24.11
N VAL A 253 37.28 -13.39 -23.91
CA VAL A 253 36.28 -12.48 -24.47
C VAL A 253 35.55 -11.83 -23.32
N GLY A 254 35.64 -10.50 -23.20
CA GLY A 254 35.02 -9.76 -22.11
C GLY A 254 35.17 -8.26 -22.24
N GLU A 255 34.56 -7.56 -21.30
CA GLU A 255 34.44 -6.10 -21.26
C GLU A 255 35.38 -5.51 -20.22
N TYR A 256 35.86 -4.28 -20.45
CA TYR A 256 36.66 -3.56 -19.47
C TYR A 256 35.81 -3.20 -18.24
N ILE A 257 36.37 -3.40 -17.04
CA ILE A 257 35.69 -3.09 -15.79
C ILE A 257 35.80 -1.60 -15.46
N SER A 258 34.69 -1.02 -14.99
CA SER A 258 34.68 0.23 -14.22
C SER A 258 34.41 -0.09 -12.75
N TRP A 259 35.42 0.09 -11.91
CA TRP A 259 35.33 -0.23 -10.48
C TRP A 259 34.19 0.54 -9.80
N GLY A 260 33.46 -0.16 -8.94
CA GLY A 260 32.32 0.38 -8.20
C GLY A 260 31.02 0.48 -8.99
N VAL A 261 31.04 0.18 -10.29
CA VAL A 261 29.88 0.33 -11.18
C VAL A 261 29.55 -0.97 -11.92
N THR A 262 30.55 -1.69 -12.40
CA THR A 262 30.33 -2.92 -13.17
C THR A 262 29.75 -4.03 -12.29
N GLN A 263 28.55 -4.50 -12.64
CA GLN A 263 27.94 -5.69 -12.07
C GLN A 263 28.26 -6.93 -12.92
N PRO A 264 28.60 -8.07 -12.30
CA PRO A 264 28.88 -9.29 -13.04
C PRO A 264 27.59 -9.96 -13.51
N LEU A 265 27.62 -10.56 -14.70
CA LEU A 265 26.55 -11.38 -15.25
C LEU A 265 26.80 -12.86 -14.94
N THR A 266 25.74 -13.66 -14.90
CA THR A 266 25.83 -15.12 -14.69
C THR A 266 26.60 -15.84 -15.79
N THR A 267 26.80 -15.21 -16.94
CA THR A 267 27.61 -15.72 -18.04
C THR A 267 29.11 -15.50 -17.83
N HIS A 268 29.53 -14.57 -16.96
CA HIS A 268 30.93 -14.30 -16.70
C HIS A 268 31.56 -15.42 -15.87
N THR A 269 32.75 -15.86 -16.27
CA THR A 269 33.49 -16.96 -15.63
C THR A 269 34.89 -16.57 -15.17
N ASN A 270 35.47 -15.50 -15.73
CA ASN A 270 36.80 -15.03 -15.36
C ASN A 270 36.88 -13.50 -15.31
N ILE A 271 37.78 -13.00 -14.46
CA ILE A 271 38.26 -11.62 -14.46
C ILE A 271 39.73 -11.65 -14.89
N GLN A 272 40.06 -11.00 -16.01
CA GLN A 272 41.39 -10.96 -16.58
C GLN A 272 42.10 -9.66 -16.19
N PHE A 273 43.30 -9.78 -15.60
CA PHE A 273 44.24 -8.68 -15.38
C PHE A 273 45.36 -8.78 -16.42
N LYS A 274 45.69 -7.67 -17.07
CA LYS A 274 46.71 -7.63 -18.13
C LYS A 274 47.61 -6.41 -17.99
N ALA A 275 48.92 -6.62 -17.90
CA ALA A 275 49.93 -5.55 -17.78
C ALA A 275 50.53 -5.20 -19.16
N CYS A 276 50.55 -3.91 -19.52
CA CYS A 276 50.83 -3.42 -20.88
C CYS A 276 52.29 -3.40 -21.33
N LEU A 277 53.25 -3.50 -20.41
CA LEU A 277 54.65 -3.20 -20.69
C LEU A 277 55.62 -4.31 -20.26
N PRO A 278 55.56 -5.55 -20.81
CA PRO A 278 56.70 -6.43 -20.69
C PRO A 278 57.76 -6.00 -21.70
N GLN A 279 58.57 -5.01 -21.38
CA GLN A 279 59.85 -4.87 -22.08
C GLN A 279 60.86 -5.89 -21.51
N THR A 280 60.54 -7.17 -21.61
CA THR A 280 61.61 -8.16 -21.56
C THR A 280 62.60 -7.77 -22.66
N ALA A 281 63.91 -7.77 -22.38
CA ALA A 281 64.91 -7.51 -23.41
C ALA A 281 64.71 -8.49 -24.58
N GLY A 282 63.99 -8.05 -25.63
CA GLY A 282 63.82 -8.77 -26.90
C GLY A 282 62.45 -9.34 -27.30
N ASN A 283 61.30 -9.07 -26.66
CA ASN A 283 59.99 -9.49 -27.23
C ASN A 283 58.81 -8.61 -26.79
N THR A 284 57.77 -8.53 -27.64
CA THR A 284 56.46 -7.92 -27.33
C THR A 284 55.56 -8.87 -26.54
N ASP A 285 54.52 -8.29 -25.94
CA ASP A 285 53.24 -8.91 -25.58
C ASP A 285 53.05 -9.32 -24.10
N PHE A 286 52.43 -8.39 -23.36
CA PHE A 286 51.68 -8.45 -22.08
C PHE A 286 51.83 -9.63 -21.09
N ILE A 287 51.85 -9.33 -19.78
CA ILE A 287 51.66 -10.35 -18.71
C ILE A 287 50.18 -10.43 -18.33
N ILE A 288 49.60 -11.63 -18.35
CA ILE A 288 48.17 -11.88 -18.07
C ILE A 288 48.01 -12.75 -16.81
N VAL A 289 47.02 -12.41 -15.99
CA VAL A 289 46.52 -13.24 -14.89
C VAL A 289 44.99 -13.30 -14.97
N ASP A 290 44.43 -14.49 -15.15
CA ASP A 290 42.98 -14.71 -15.11
C ASP A 290 42.55 -15.25 -13.75
N ILE A 291 41.47 -14.68 -13.20
CA ILE A 291 40.86 -15.07 -11.95
C ILE A 291 39.51 -15.74 -12.22
N PRO A 292 39.38 -17.06 -11.96
CA PRO A 292 38.09 -17.74 -12.01
C PRO A 292 37.12 -17.23 -10.96
N ILE A 293 35.91 -16.92 -11.40
CA ILE A 293 34.82 -16.45 -10.55
C ILE A 293 33.55 -17.27 -10.77
N THR A 294 32.65 -17.26 -9.79
CA THR A 294 31.28 -17.77 -9.92
C THR A 294 30.31 -16.63 -9.67
N VAL A 295 29.33 -16.47 -10.55
CA VAL A 295 28.32 -15.42 -10.44
C VAL A 295 26.94 -16.04 -10.24
N SER A 296 26.26 -15.71 -9.14
CA SER A 296 24.96 -16.27 -8.77
C SER A 296 23.86 -15.20 -8.70
N VAL A 297 22.62 -15.57 -8.96
CA VAL A 297 21.46 -14.71 -8.68
C VAL A 297 21.06 -14.91 -7.21
N PRO A 298 20.88 -13.84 -6.40
CA PRO A 298 20.38 -13.98 -5.04
C PRO A 298 19.02 -14.68 -5.00
N THR A 299 18.86 -15.60 -4.07
CA THR A 299 17.61 -16.36 -3.87
C THR A 299 17.10 -16.14 -2.45
N LEU A 300 15.77 -16.21 -2.27
CA LEU A 300 15.14 -16.06 -0.96
C LEU A 300 15.57 -17.20 -0.04
N SER A 301 16.16 -16.87 1.10
CA SER A 301 16.66 -17.84 2.08
C SER A 301 15.69 -18.03 3.24
N SER A 302 15.10 -16.94 3.75
CA SER A 302 14.15 -16.98 4.86
C SER A 302 13.32 -15.70 4.93
N ILE A 303 12.25 -15.73 5.71
CA ILE A 303 11.54 -14.54 6.18
C ILE A 303 11.41 -14.58 7.70
N ALA A 304 11.28 -13.41 8.33
CA ALA A 304 11.08 -13.28 9.77
C ALA A 304 10.02 -12.20 10.05
N ILE A 305 9.20 -12.42 11.08
CA ILE A 305 8.25 -11.45 11.61
C ILE A 305 8.87 -10.82 12.87
N THR A 306 8.77 -9.51 13.00
CA THR A 306 9.21 -8.75 14.19
C THR A 306 8.15 -7.72 14.58
N GLY A 307 8.26 -7.17 15.79
CA GLY A 307 7.26 -6.24 16.34
C GLY A 307 6.18 -6.96 17.15
N ASN A 308 5.14 -6.22 17.51
CA ASN A 308 3.93 -6.74 18.16
C ASN A 308 2.71 -6.14 17.47
N MET A 309 1.58 -6.84 17.50
CA MET A 309 0.32 -6.27 17.03
C MET A 309 -0.06 -5.04 17.87
N THR A 310 -0.52 -3.97 17.23
CA THR A 310 -1.01 -2.77 17.92
C THR A 310 -2.36 -2.98 18.57
N LYS A 311 -3.17 -3.91 18.04
CA LYS A 311 -4.45 -4.33 18.62
C LYS A 311 -4.28 -5.70 19.29
N THR A 312 -4.50 -5.77 20.59
CA THR A 312 -4.42 -7.01 21.38
C THR A 312 -5.71 -7.33 22.14
N SER A 313 -6.71 -6.47 22.07
CA SER A 313 -8.05 -6.70 22.63
C SER A 313 -9.08 -6.83 21.52
N TYR A 314 -9.89 -7.88 21.60
CA TYR A 314 -10.89 -8.24 20.60
C TYR A 314 -12.20 -8.65 21.27
N PHE A 315 -13.31 -8.50 20.55
CA PHE A 315 -14.56 -9.15 20.91
C PHE A 315 -14.74 -10.46 20.16
N VAL A 316 -15.56 -11.36 20.71
CA VAL A 316 -16.00 -12.56 20.00
C VAL A 316 -16.68 -12.17 18.68
N GLY A 317 -16.25 -12.77 17.57
CA GLY A 317 -16.76 -12.49 16.23
C GLY A 317 -15.96 -11.44 15.44
N GLY A 318 -14.99 -10.75 16.07
CA GLY A 318 -14.15 -9.77 15.40
C GLY A 318 -13.18 -10.33 14.36
N VAL A 319 -12.23 -9.50 13.89
CA VAL A 319 -11.20 -9.88 12.90
C VAL A 319 -9.81 -9.52 13.43
N TRP A 320 -8.84 -10.43 13.26
CA TRP A 320 -7.44 -10.19 13.63
C TRP A 320 -6.81 -9.06 12.82
N ASN A 321 -5.92 -8.28 13.45
CA ASN A 321 -5.29 -7.12 12.81
C ASN A 321 -3.76 -7.19 12.97
N PRO A 322 -3.00 -7.47 11.90
CA PRO A 322 -1.55 -7.65 11.98
C PRO A 322 -0.77 -6.32 12.05
N ALA A 323 -1.45 -5.16 12.07
CA ALA A 323 -0.80 -3.86 12.16
C ALA A 323 0.16 -3.81 13.36
N GLY A 324 1.36 -3.27 13.15
CA GLY A 324 2.45 -3.25 14.14
C GLY A 324 3.51 -4.33 13.93
N LEU A 325 3.20 -5.37 13.15
CA LEU A 325 4.18 -6.37 12.72
C LEU A 325 4.93 -5.90 11.47
N THR A 326 6.21 -6.28 11.37
CA THR A 326 7.08 -6.05 10.21
C THR A 326 7.65 -7.38 9.75
N VAL A 327 7.66 -7.62 8.44
CA VAL A 327 8.20 -8.83 7.82
C VAL A 327 9.43 -8.50 6.98
N THR A 328 10.56 -9.13 7.31
CA THR A 328 11.81 -8.98 6.55
C THR A 328 12.19 -10.28 5.84
N ALA A 329 12.54 -10.18 4.57
CA ALA A 329 13.09 -11.26 3.76
C ALA A 329 14.61 -11.22 3.73
N THR A 330 15.26 -12.36 3.98
CA THR A 330 16.72 -12.52 3.89
C THR A 330 17.08 -13.36 2.67
N TYR A 331 18.03 -12.88 1.87
CA TYR A 331 18.50 -13.55 0.64
C TYR A 331 19.86 -14.22 0.85
N THR A 332 20.23 -15.11 -0.07
CA THR A 332 21.51 -15.85 0.01
C THR A 332 22.76 -14.97 -0.03
N ASN A 333 22.66 -13.74 -0.56
CA ASN A 333 23.71 -12.73 -0.47
C ASN A 333 23.69 -11.92 0.85
N SER A 334 22.92 -12.37 1.85
CA SER A 334 22.70 -11.68 3.13
C SER A 334 21.96 -10.34 3.05
N ALA A 335 21.42 -9.96 1.88
CA ALA A 335 20.55 -8.79 1.79
C ALA A 335 19.27 -9.02 2.58
N VAL A 336 18.82 -7.98 3.29
CA VAL A 336 17.57 -7.98 4.07
C VAL A 336 16.67 -6.89 3.53
N VAL A 337 15.44 -7.27 3.15
CA VAL A 337 14.44 -6.38 2.53
C VAL A 337 13.14 -6.43 3.33
N ASP A 338 12.52 -5.27 3.57
CA ASP A 338 11.17 -5.19 4.15
C ASP A 338 10.14 -5.57 3.07
N VAL A 339 9.35 -6.61 3.35
CA VAL A 339 8.34 -7.16 2.46
C VAL A 339 6.95 -7.15 3.10
N THR A 340 6.75 -6.36 4.17
CA THR A 340 5.51 -6.36 4.98
C THR A 340 4.23 -6.15 4.16
N ASN A 341 4.30 -5.34 3.10
CA ASN A 341 3.13 -5.06 2.24
C ASN A 341 2.95 -6.07 1.10
N GLU A 342 3.87 -7.03 0.96
CA GLU A 342 3.85 -8.05 -0.10
C GLU A 342 3.44 -9.44 0.42
N VAL A 343 3.27 -9.59 1.74
CA VAL A 343 2.92 -10.88 2.35
C VAL A 343 1.42 -11.14 2.38
N VAL A 344 1.06 -12.42 2.40
CA VAL A 344 -0.28 -12.88 2.72
C VAL A 344 -0.34 -13.29 4.20
N TRP A 345 -1.29 -12.73 4.94
CA TRP A 345 -1.51 -13.04 6.35
C TRP A 345 -2.55 -14.13 6.54
N THR A 346 -2.25 -15.10 7.42
CA THR A 346 -3.22 -16.08 7.92
C THR A 346 -3.10 -16.20 9.43
N TYR A 347 -4.17 -16.68 10.08
CA TYR A 347 -4.30 -16.68 11.54
C TYR A 347 -4.77 -18.03 12.05
N ASN A 348 -4.27 -18.42 13.23
CA ASN A 348 -4.78 -19.56 13.98
C ASN A 348 -4.95 -19.20 15.47
N PRO A 349 -6.17 -19.18 16.01
CA PRO A 349 -7.45 -19.46 15.33
C PRO A 349 -7.78 -18.44 14.24
N ALA A 350 -8.62 -18.82 13.27
CA ALA A 350 -8.90 -17.99 12.08
C ALA A 350 -9.57 -16.64 12.41
N THR A 351 -10.39 -16.62 13.47
CA THR A 351 -11.05 -15.43 14.01
C THR A 351 -11.04 -15.49 15.55
N PRO A 352 -11.17 -14.36 16.27
CA PRO A 352 -11.43 -14.31 17.70
C PRO A 352 -12.84 -14.83 18.01
N ASN A 353 -13.05 -16.14 17.99
CA ASN A 353 -14.37 -16.77 18.09
C ASN A 353 -14.72 -17.30 19.49
N SER A 354 -13.88 -17.04 20.49
CA SER A 354 -14.11 -17.51 21.86
C SER A 354 -13.33 -16.68 22.87
N THR A 355 -13.93 -16.41 24.02
CA THR A 355 -13.28 -15.73 25.15
C THR A 355 -12.15 -16.54 25.81
N THR A 356 -12.01 -17.83 25.49
CA THR A 356 -10.89 -18.64 25.99
C THR A 356 -9.59 -18.41 25.21
N ILE A 357 -9.64 -17.70 24.08
CA ILE A 357 -8.46 -17.38 23.27
C ILE A 357 -7.63 -16.32 24.01
N THR A 358 -6.39 -16.69 24.31
CA THR A 358 -5.39 -15.82 24.96
C THR A 358 -4.17 -15.55 24.09
N SER A 359 -4.07 -16.23 22.95
CA SER A 359 -3.01 -16.02 21.96
C SER A 359 -3.49 -16.39 20.55
N VAL A 360 -2.95 -15.70 19.54
CA VAL A 360 -3.15 -15.99 18.12
C VAL A 360 -1.80 -16.20 17.45
N ALA A 361 -1.68 -17.26 16.65
CA ALA A 361 -0.56 -17.48 15.75
C ALA A 361 -0.81 -16.74 14.44
N VAL A 362 -0.01 -15.71 14.16
CA VAL A 362 -0.03 -14.92 12.94
C VAL A 362 1.03 -15.44 11.99
N THR A 363 0.63 -15.87 10.80
CA THR A 363 1.53 -16.42 9.78
C THR A 363 1.62 -15.46 8.59
N ALA A 364 2.85 -15.05 8.25
CA ALA A 364 3.14 -14.32 7.03
C ALA A 364 3.67 -15.29 5.97
N THR A 365 3.17 -15.18 4.73
CA THR A 365 3.68 -15.94 3.58
C THR A 365 4.23 -14.97 2.53
N TYR A 366 5.50 -15.16 2.14
CA TYR A 366 6.13 -14.43 1.05
C TYR A 366 6.78 -15.42 0.07
N ASN A 367 6.34 -15.40 -1.19
CA ASN A 367 6.65 -16.44 -2.16
C ASN A 367 6.30 -17.84 -1.60
N THR A 368 7.30 -18.71 -1.43
CA THR A 368 7.14 -20.07 -0.91
C THR A 368 7.51 -20.22 0.56
N MET A 369 7.95 -19.13 1.22
CA MET A 369 8.43 -19.15 2.60
C MET A 369 7.36 -18.60 3.55
N THR A 370 7.31 -19.19 4.75
CA THR A 370 6.42 -18.76 5.82
C THR A 370 7.20 -18.46 7.10
N ALA A 371 6.69 -17.51 7.87
CA ALA A 371 7.11 -17.26 9.25
C ALA A 371 5.88 -17.15 10.14
N VAL A 372 6.02 -17.55 11.40
CA VAL A 372 4.93 -17.55 12.39
C VAL A 372 5.36 -16.74 13.60
N HIS A 373 4.47 -15.86 14.07
CA HIS A 373 4.60 -15.07 15.29
C HIS A 373 3.39 -15.32 16.17
N ASN A 374 3.60 -15.53 17.48
CA ASN A 374 2.50 -15.68 18.43
C ASN A 374 2.30 -14.36 19.17
N GLU A 375 1.11 -13.79 19.08
CA GLU A 375 0.72 -12.60 19.83
C GLU A 375 -0.17 -12.98 21.00
N ASN A 376 0.02 -12.35 22.16
CA ASN A 376 -0.90 -12.48 23.29
C ASN A 376 -2.07 -11.52 23.10
N VAL A 377 -3.29 -12.02 23.27
CA VAL A 377 -4.53 -11.26 23.05
C VAL A 377 -5.52 -11.50 24.18
N THR A 378 -6.50 -10.60 24.31
CA THR A 378 -7.68 -10.78 25.15
C THR A 378 -8.91 -10.79 24.27
N VAL A 379 -9.74 -11.82 24.39
CA VAL A 379 -11.04 -11.90 23.71
C VAL A 379 -12.16 -11.85 24.75
N THR A 380 -13.09 -10.90 24.61
CA THR A 380 -14.24 -10.74 25.51
C THR A 380 -15.56 -10.90 24.77
N GLU A 381 -16.62 -11.32 25.46
CA GLU A 381 -17.98 -11.20 24.92
C GLU A 381 -18.40 -9.74 24.94
N ARG A 382 -19.22 -9.32 23.96
CA ARG A 382 -19.96 -8.06 24.11
C ARG A 382 -21.16 -8.27 25.02
N PRO A 383 -21.52 -7.28 25.85
CA PRO A 383 -22.72 -7.39 26.65
C PRO A 383 -23.95 -7.42 25.73
N VAL A 384 -24.56 -8.58 25.54
CA VAL A 384 -25.85 -8.70 24.83
C VAL A 384 -26.97 -8.16 25.71
N SER A 385 -27.36 -6.91 25.49
CA SER A 385 -28.48 -6.29 26.20
C SER A 385 -29.46 -5.59 25.25
N VAL A 386 -28.98 -4.55 24.55
CA VAL A 386 -29.79 -3.76 23.61
C VAL A 386 -29.11 -3.84 22.25
N VAL A 387 -29.88 -4.17 21.22
CA VAL A 387 -29.39 -4.23 19.84
C VAL A 387 -30.16 -3.25 18.97
N ILE A 388 -29.51 -2.75 17.93
CA ILE A 388 -30.09 -2.02 16.81
C ILE A 388 -30.78 -3.06 15.93
N SER A 389 -32.10 -3.11 15.98
CA SER A 389 -32.88 -4.08 15.20
C SER A 389 -33.17 -3.60 13.79
N GLU A 390 -33.27 -2.29 13.56
CA GLU A 390 -33.54 -1.73 12.23
C GLU A 390 -33.00 -0.30 12.08
N VAL A 391 -32.52 0.05 10.89
CA VAL A 391 -32.12 1.42 10.53
C VAL A 391 -32.64 1.81 9.15
N TYR A 392 -33.25 2.99 9.07
CA TYR A 392 -33.71 3.59 7.83
C TYR A 392 -33.31 5.06 7.74
N GLY A 393 -32.50 5.41 6.72
CA GLY A 393 -32.06 6.78 6.40
C GLY A 393 -32.68 7.36 5.13
N GLY A 394 -33.76 6.75 4.63
CA GLY A 394 -34.37 7.10 3.35
C GLY A 394 -35.44 8.19 3.44
N GLY A 395 -35.76 8.69 4.64
CA GLY A 395 -36.92 9.51 4.94
C GLY A 395 -36.97 10.84 4.17
N GLY A 396 -38.08 11.06 3.47
CA GLY A 396 -38.29 12.28 2.68
C GLY A 396 -37.49 12.34 1.37
N ASN A 397 -36.83 11.25 0.97
CA ASN A 397 -36.23 11.14 -0.36
C ASN A 397 -37.29 10.79 -1.42
N SER A 398 -36.97 11.02 -2.70
CA SER A 398 -37.86 10.62 -3.80
C SER A 398 -38.09 9.10 -3.77
N GLY A 399 -39.36 8.70 -3.73
CA GLY A 399 -39.76 7.29 -3.59
C GLY A 399 -39.68 6.72 -2.18
N ALA A 400 -39.44 7.55 -1.15
CA ALA A 400 -39.36 7.10 0.23
C ALA A 400 -40.66 6.48 0.74
N THR A 401 -40.55 5.41 1.53
CA THR A 401 -41.67 4.74 2.21
C THR A 401 -42.15 5.52 3.45
N TYR A 402 -41.23 6.12 4.19
CA TYR A 402 -41.54 6.93 5.38
C TYR A 402 -41.12 8.38 5.19
N VAL A 403 -41.81 9.29 5.89
CA VAL A 403 -41.43 10.72 5.91
C VAL A 403 -40.10 10.91 6.63
N TYR A 404 -39.88 10.20 7.73
CA TYR A 404 -38.75 10.43 8.63
C TYR A 404 -37.80 9.23 8.65
N ASP A 405 -36.53 9.51 8.87
CA ASP A 405 -35.54 8.50 9.22
C ASP A 405 -35.83 7.91 10.61
N TYR A 406 -35.38 6.70 10.87
CA TYR A 406 -35.48 6.08 12.19
C TYR A 406 -34.38 5.07 12.49
N VAL A 407 -34.21 4.83 13.79
CA VAL A 407 -33.48 3.69 14.35
C VAL A 407 -34.41 2.97 15.31
N GLU A 408 -34.50 1.66 15.18
CA GLU A 408 -35.22 0.78 16.10
C GLU A 408 -34.22 0.00 16.95
N LEU A 409 -34.51 -0.06 18.25
CA LEU A 409 -33.76 -0.86 19.21
C LEU A 409 -34.62 -2.02 19.72
N TYR A 410 -33.96 -3.11 20.10
CA TYR A 410 -34.58 -4.27 20.72
C TYR A 410 -33.83 -4.70 21.98
N ASN A 411 -34.56 -5.05 23.03
CA ASN A 411 -34.00 -5.60 24.26
C ASN A 411 -33.97 -7.14 24.20
N LEU A 412 -32.77 -7.73 24.06
CA LEU A 412 -32.58 -9.18 24.01
C LEU A 412 -32.79 -9.87 25.37
N THR A 413 -32.88 -9.11 26.46
CA THR A 413 -32.96 -9.65 27.81
C THR A 413 -34.40 -9.87 28.27
N ASN A 414 -34.55 -10.72 29.29
CA ASN A 414 -35.84 -10.99 29.95
C ASN A 414 -36.14 -9.98 31.07
N ALA A 415 -35.40 -8.87 31.14
CA ALA A 415 -35.57 -7.81 32.13
C ALA A 415 -35.70 -6.46 31.41
N ASP A 416 -36.38 -5.50 32.05
CA ASP A 416 -36.47 -4.15 31.49
C ASP A 416 -35.10 -3.45 31.57
N ILE A 417 -34.78 -2.64 30.55
CA ILE A 417 -33.54 -1.88 30.47
C ILE A 417 -33.85 -0.38 30.53
N ASP A 418 -33.31 0.30 31.54
CA ASP A 418 -33.32 1.77 31.63
C ASP A 418 -32.24 2.35 30.70
N LEU A 419 -32.66 3.24 29.79
CA LEU A 419 -31.79 3.89 28.81
C LEU A 419 -31.17 5.20 29.32
N SER A 420 -31.39 5.58 30.57
CA SER A 420 -30.90 6.85 31.14
C SER A 420 -29.37 7.04 31.04
N THR A 421 -28.60 5.96 30.96
CA THR A 421 -27.13 5.97 30.78
C THR A 421 -26.70 5.70 29.34
N TYR A 422 -27.65 5.47 28.43
CA TYR A 422 -27.37 5.08 27.05
C TYR A 422 -27.37 6.30 26.12
N SER A 423 -26.58 6.23 25.06
CA SER A 423 -26.56 7.22 23.99
C SER A 423 -26.52 6.53 22.64
N LEU A 424 -27.31 7.03 21.69
CA LEU A 424 -27.19 6.67 20.29
C LEU A 424 -26.20 7.63 19.61
N TRP A 425 -25.33 7.09 18.78
CA TRP A 425 -24.31 7.79 18.06
C TRP A 425 -24.45 7.56 16.56
N TYR A 426 -24.25 8.61 15.78
CA TYR A 426 -24.24 8.55 14.33
C TYR A 426 -22.93 9.12 13.77
N GLY A 427 -22.42 8.46 12.73
CA GLY A 427 -21.26 8.88 11.96
C GLY A 427 -21.47 8.66 10.46
N SER A 428 -20.80 9.48 9.65
CA SER A 428 -20.73 9.23 8.21
C SER A 428 -19.93 7.94 7.93
N SER A 429 -20.21 7.30 6.80
CA SER A 429 -19.58 6.01 6.44
C SER A 429 -18.05 6.04 6.43
N THR A 430 -17.44 7.17 6.03
CA THR A 430 -15.97 7.33 5.95
C THR A 430 -15.38 8.18 7.08
N GLY A 431 -16.20 8.70 7.99
CA GLY A 431 -15.75 9.54 9.10
C GLY A 431 -15.05 8.74 10.19
N GLY A 432 -14.02 9.31 10.81
CA GLY A 432 -13.25 8.65 11.87
C GLY A 432 -13.99 8.50 13.21
N THR A 433 -14.72 9.53 13.64
CA THR A 433 -15.45 9.53 14.93
C THR A 433 -16.97 9.61 14.68
N LEU A 434 -17.76 8.94 15.53
CA LEU A 434 -19.22 9.11 15.56
C LEU A 434 -19.55 10.45 16.23
N GLY A 435 -19.75 11.48 15.42
CA GLY A 435 -19.80 12.88 15.87
C GLY A 435 -21.18 13.40 16.28
N GLN A 436 -22.27 12.66 16.04
CA GLN A 436 -23.63 13.09 16.36
C GLN A 436 -24.20 12.23 17.49
N ARG A 437 -24.50 12.85 18.64
CA ARG A 437 -25.03 12.19 19.84
C ARG A 437 -26.52 12.42 19.99
N THR A 438 -27.24 11.36 20.39
CA THR A 438 -28.59 11.42 20.94
C THR A 438 -28.60 10.75 22.32
N PRO A 439 -28.69 11.52 23.42
CA PRO A 439 -28.93 10.94 24.74
C PRO A 439 -30.28 10.22 24.74
N LEU A 440 -30.33 9.01 25.30
CA LEU A 440 -31.56 8.24 25.42
C LEU A 440 -32.13 8.36 26.83
N SER A 441 -33.42 8.06 26.96
CA SER A 441 -34.13 8.01 28.22
C SER A 441 -35.35 7.09 28.08
N GLY A 442 -35.99 6.75 29.19
CA GLY A 442 -37.09 5.79 29.20
C GLY A 442 -36.59 4.36 29.35
N THR A 443 -37.48 3.40 29.08
CA THR A 443 -37.24 1.99 29.38
C THR A 443 -37.63 1.15 28.17
N ILE A 444 -36.73 0.27 27.73
CA ILE A 444 -37.09 -0.81 26.82
C ILE A 444 -37.55 -2.00 27.65
N LEU A 445 -38.81 -2.39 27.51
CA LEU A 445 -39.35 -3.55 28.22
C LEU A 445 -38.61 -4.83 27.81
N ALA A 446 -38.62 -5.84 28.69
CA ALA A 446 -38.10 -7.17 28.37
C ALA A 446 -38.65 -7.67 27.01
N ASN A 447 -37.76 -8.10 26.11
CA ASN A 447 -38.11 -8.55 24.76
C ASN A 447 -38.93 -7.53 23.93
N GLY A 448 -38.80 -6.24 24.27
CA GLY A 448 -39.54 -5.14 23.67
C GLY A 448 -38.69 -4.29 22.72
N TYR A 449 -39.38 -3.38 22.03
CA TYR A 449 -38.81 -2.48 21.03
C TYR A 449 -38.81 -1.02 21.52
N PHE A 450 -37.95 -0.19 20.92
CA PHE A 450 -37.87 1.24 21.17
C PHE A 450 -37.53 1.99 19.87
N LEU A 451 -38.42 2.85 19.42
CA LEU A 451 -38.35 3.55 18.14
C LEU A 451 -37.90 5.00 18.28
N ILE A 452 -36.79 5.33 17.62
CA ILE A 452 -36.18 6.65 17.63
C ILE A 452 -36.40 7.29 16.26
N LYS A 453 -37.16 8.39 16.20
CA LYS A 453 -37.38 9.17 14.98
C LYS A 453 -36.28 10.20 14.78
N PHE A 454 -35.79 10.35 13.55
CA PHE A 454 -34.81 11.36 13.14
C PHE A 454 -35.42 12.41 12.22
N LYS A 455 -34.60 13.36 11.77
CA LYS A 455 -35.02 14.40 10.82
C LYS A 455 -35.33 13.78 9.45
N THR A 456 -36.24 14.41 8.71
CA THR A 456 -36.52 14.12 7.30
C THR A 456 -35.65 14.96 6.37
N ASN A 457 -35.33 14.46 5.18
CA ASN A 457 -34.70 15.25 4.13
C ASN A 457 -35.68 16.29 3.55
N ASP A 458 -36.90 15.86 3.20
CA ASP A 458 -37.99 16.72 2.74
C ASP A 458 -39.34 16.15 3.19
N ALA A 459 -40.05 16.91 4.02
CA ALA A 459 -41.36 16.51 4.55
C ALA A 459 -42.47 16.48 3.48
N THR A 460 -42.21 17.00 2.27
CA THR A 460 -43.20 17.15 1.18
C THR A 460 -43.02 16.14 0.04
N VAL A 461 -41.93 15.36 0.04
CA VAL A 461 -41.57 14.42 -1.04
C VAL A 461 -41.61 12.97 -0.52
N GLY A 462 -42.37 12.11 -1.21
CA GLY A 462 -42.44 10.67 -0.95
C GLY A 462 -43.73 10.08 -1.50
N ALA A 463 -43.64 9.03 -2.32
CA ALA A 463 -44.84 8.35 -2.78
C ALA A 463 -45.37 7.53 -1.59
N VAL A 464 -46.53 7.92 -1.04
CA VAL A 464 -47.30 7.17 -0.03
C VAL A 464 -46.76 7.22 1.42
N SER A 465 -46.10 8.29 1.85
CA SER A 465 -45.37 8.34 3.13
C SER A 465 -46.23 8.05 4.38
N LYS A 466 -46.03 6.87 4.96
CA LYS A 466 -46.51 6.52 6.30
C LYS A 466 -45.84 7.44 7.32
N VAL A 467 -46.59 7.90 8.32
CA VAL A 467 -46.04 8.61 9.48
C VAL A 467 -45.64 7.56 10.51
N LEU A 468 -44.47 7.72 11.14
CA LEU A 468 -44.12 6.89 12.30
C LEU A 468 -45.08 7.23 13.43
N GLU A 469 -45.99 6.31 13.73
CA GLU A 469 -46.95 6.47 14.82
C GLU A 469 -46.27 6.17 16.17
N ASP A 470 -46.63 6.95 17.20
CA ASP A 470 -46.18 6.77 18.60
C ASP A 470 -44.67 6.47 18.75
N ILE A 471 -43.84 7.52 18.60
CA ILE A 471 -42.38 7.43 18.71
C ILE A 471 -41.95 7.46 20.18
N ASP A 472 -40.92 6.68 20.52
CA ASP A 472 -40.38 6.61 21.88
C ASP A 472 -39.37 7.72 22.17
N ALA A 473 -38.61 8.12 21.14
CA ALA A 473 -37.72 9.27 21.18
C ALA A 473 -37.69 10.03 19.85
N SER A 474 -37.29 11.31 19.89
CA SER A 474 -37.19 12.15 18.69
C SER A 474 -35.87 12.92 18.66
N VAL A 475 -35.24 12.90 17.49
CA VAL A 475 -34.01 13.63 17.16
C VAL A 475 -34.33 14.61 16.03
N THR A 476 -34.05 15.89 16.27
CA THR A 476 -34.36 16.97 15.31
C THR A 476 -33.10 17.60 14.69
N GLY A 477 -31.92 17.30 15.23
CA GLY A 477 -30.66 17.94 14.85
C GLY A 477 -30.08 17.44 13.53
N PHE A 478 -30.31 16.19 13.14
CA PHE A 478 -29.71 15.56 11.96
C PHE A 478 -30.56 14.45 11.36
N ASN A 479 -30.29 14.15 10.08
CA ASN A 479 -30.83 13.00 9.34
C ASN A 479 -29.74 11.92 9.20
N ILE A 480 -30.16 10.71 8.91
CA ILE A 480 -29.29 9.56 8.62
C ILE A 480 -29.08 9.53 7.10
N ALA A 481 -27.88 9.16 6.64
CA ALA A 481 -27.63 8.98 5.21
C ALA A 481 -28.41 7.78 4.67
N GLY A 482 -28.98 7.88 3.46
CA GLY A 482 -29.87 6.84 2.93
C GLY A 482 -29.24 5.52 2.51
N SER A 483 -27.91 5.47 2.31
CA SER A 483 -27.25 4.27 1.77
C SER A 483 -25.96 3.86 2.46
N ASN A 484 -25.24 4.78 3.12
CA ASN A 484 -23.98 4.46 3.78
C ASN A 484 -23.86 5.27 5.07
N PHE A 485 -23.75 4.60 6.21
CA PHE A 485 -23.73 5.23 7.54
C PHE A 485 -23.11 4.33 8.58
N LYS A 486 -22.87 4.89 9.77
CA LYS A 486 -22.54 4.17 10.99
C LYS A 486 -23.48 4.61 12.11
N VAL A 487 -24.08 3.66 12.81
CA VAL A 487 -24.92 3.89 13.99
C VAL A 487 -24.41 3.02 15.12
N ALA A 488 -24.29 3.57 16.32
CA ALA A 488 -23.93 2.82 17.51
C ALA A 488 -24.84 3.18 18.68
N ILE A 489 -25.06 2.23 19.58
CA ILE A 489 -25.57 2.49 20.91
C ILE A 489 -24.45 2.21 21.91
N SER A 490 -24.22 3.14 22.84
CA SER A 490 -23.20 3.01 23.87
C SER A 490 -23.77 3.32 25.26
N ASN A 491 -23.11 2.82 26.31
CA ASN A 491 -23.42 3.13 27.70
C ASN A 491 -22.53 4.26 28.25
N SER A 492 -22.16 5.21 27.38
CA SER A 492 -21.24 6.30 27.69
C SER A 492 -21.71 7.62 27.07
N GLU A 493 -21.39 8.73 27.74
CA GLU A 493 -21.59 10.07 27.20
C GLU A 493 -20.46 10.52 26.26
N THR A 494 -19.35 9.78 26.23
CA THR A 494 -18.23 10.03 25.33
C THR A 494 -18.45 9.26 24.03
N ALA A 495 -18.14 9.90 22.90
CA ALA A 495 -18.27 9.26 21.60
C ALA A 495 -17.39 8.00 21.53
N PRO A 496 -17.94 6.85 21.12
CA PRO A 496 -17.13 5.67 20.89
C PRO A 496 -16.13 5.90 19.77
N THR A 497 -14.92 5.37 19.94
CA THR A 497 -13.83 5.50 18.98
C THR A 497 -13.94 4.57 17.77
N GLY A 498 -14.77 3.54 17.87
CA GLY A 498 -15.12 2.62 16.78
C GLY A 498 -15.99 1.46 17.28
N ALA A 499 -16.29 0.50 16.41
CA ALA A 499 -17.14 -0.66 16.76
C ALA A 499 -16.60 -1.50 17.92
N ASP A 500 -15.28 -1.53 18.10
CA ASP A 500 -14.59 -2.26 19.19
C ASP A 500 -14.42 -1.45 20.49
N ASP A 501 -14.97 -0.23 20.57
CA ASP A 501 -14.87 0.57 21.79
C ASP A 501 -15.66 -0.11 22.92
N THR A 502 -15.05 -0.22 24.11
CA THR A 502 -15.64 -0.91 25.27
C THR A 502 -16.96 -0.31 25.77
N SER A 503 -17.24 0.95 25.42
CA SER A 503 -18.51 1.59 25.75
C SER A 503 -19.65 1.17 24.81
N VAL A 504 -19.34 0.59 23.66
CA VAL A 504 -20.34 0.22 22.66
C VAL A 504 -21.09 -1.03 23.11
N VAL A 505 -22.41 -0.93 23.05
CA VAL A 505 -23.34 -2.01 23.35
C VAL A 505 -23.76 -2.70 22.06
N ASP A 506 -24.02 -1.93 20.99
CA ASP A 506 -24.24 -2.43 19.63
C ASP A 506 -23.82 -1.40 18.58
N PHE A 507 -23.40 -1.85 17.39
CA PHE A 507 -22.90 -1.03 16.30
C PHE A 507 -23.25 -1.63 14.94
N VAL A 508 -23.73 -0.79 14.03
CA VAL A 508 -23.92 -1.16 12.63
C VAL A 508 -23.21 -0.18 11.70
N GLY A 509 -22.35 -0.72 10.84
CA GLY A 509 -21.81 -0.03 9.67
C GLY A 509 -22.48 -0.55 8.39
N ALA A 510 -23.10 0.34 7.61
CA ALA A 510 -23.88 -0.03 6.43
C ALA A 510 -23.21 0.40 5.12
N GLY A 511 -23.29 -0.46 4.10
CA GLY A 511 -22.82 -0.20 2.74
C GLY A 511 -21.30 -0.09 2.65
N THR A 512 -20.78 1.12 2.45
CA THR A 512 -19.33 1.40 2.34
C THR A 512 -18.73 1.95 3.63
N ALA A 513 -19.34 1.66 4.78
CA ALA A 513 -18.81 2.06 6.08
C ALA A 513 -17.39 1.53 6.31
N ASN A 514 -16.52 2.39 6.82
CA ASN A 514 -15.12 2.06 7.12
C ASN A 514 -14.91 1.43 8.50
N ASP A 515 -15.99 1.20 9.24
CA ASP A 515 -16.01 0.59 10.57
C ASP A 515 -17.39 -0.08 10.78
N TYR A 516 -17.38 -1.27 11.38
CA TYR A 516 -18.52 -2.19 11.49
C TYR A 516 -18.16 -3.34 12.44
N GLU A 517 -19.14 -4.10 12.89
CA GLU A 517 -18.90 -5.32 13.67
C GLU A 517 -18.69 -6.54 12.77
N GLY A 518 -17.75 -7.39 13.18
CA GLY A 518 -17.48 -8.69 12.57
C GLY A 518 -16.84 -8.64 11.18
N SER A 519 -17.25 -9.57 10.31
CA SER A 519 -16.55 -9.87 9.06
C SER A 519 -16.83 -8.91 7.90
N GLY A 520 -17.85 -8.05 8.01
CA GLY A 520 -18.21 -7.10 6.96
C GLY A 520 -19.35 -6.17 7.36
N THR A 521 -19.61 -5.17 6.53
CA THR A 521 -20.73 -4.23 6.70
C THR A 521 -22.09 -4.90 6.50
N ALA A 522 -23.13 -4.35 7.13
CA ALA A 522 -24.51 -4.58 6.71
C ALA A 522 -24.72 -4.11 5.24
N PRO A 523 -25.71 -4.65 4.51
CA PRO A 523 -26.04 -4.20 3.16
C PRO A 523 -26.31 -2.69 3.06
N ALA A 524 -26.20 -2.11 1.87
CA ALA A 524 -26.51 -0.69 1.64
C ALA A 524 -28.03 -0.47 1.42
N PRO A 525 -28.74 0.24 2.31
CA PRO A 525 -30.16 0.56 2.09
C PRO A 525 -30.35 1.69 1.06
N ASN A 526 -31.61 2.05 0.81
CA ASN A 526 -32.01 3.14 -0.07
C ASN A 526 -33.39 3.70 0.35
N ALA A 527 -33.99 4.57 -0.48
CA ALA A 527 -35.27 5.19 -0.16
C ALA A 527 -36.43 4.18 0.06
N THR A 528 -36.41 2.99 -0.55
CA THR A 528 -37.48 1.98 -0.43
C THR A 528 -37.12 0.78 0.43
N THR A 529 -35.94 0.78 1.08
CA THR A 529 -35.46 -0.34 1.90
C THR A 529 -34.78 0.13 3.18
N SER A 530 -35.02 -0.55 4.29
CA SER A 530 -34.22 -0.45 5.52
C SER A 530 -33.16 -1.57 5.57
N ILE A 531 -32.24 -1.49 6.54
CA ILE A 531 -31.53 -2.67 7.03
C ILE A 531 -32.16 -3.12 8.33
N SER A 532 -32.48 -4.41 8.44
CA SER A 532 -32.99 -5.00 9.68
C SER A 532 -32.17 -6.22 10.06
N ARG A 533 -32.12 -6.52 11.36
CA ARG A 533 -31.55 -7.77 11.84
C ARG A 533 -32.43 -8.94 11.41
N LYS A 534 -31.79 -10.01 10.93
CA LYS A 534 -32.41 -11.31 10.69
C LYS A 534 -33.01 -11.82 11.98
N LEU A 535 -34.15 -12.49 11.86
CA LEU A 535 -34.80 -13.11 13.00
C LEU A 535 -34.38 -14.57 13.11
N THR A 536 -34.15 -15.02 14.34
CA THR A 536 -34.05 -16.45 14.68
C THR A 536 -35.39 -17.16 14.40
N ALA A 537 -35.40 -18.50 14.46
CA ALA A 537 -36.63 -19.28 14.32
C ALA A 537 -37.71 -18.93 15.39
N ALA A 538 -37.31 -18.32 16.50
CA ALA A 538 -38.20 -17.83 17.56
C ALA A 538 -38.69 -16.39 17.33
N GLY A 539 -38.33 -15.75 16.20
CA GLY A 539 -38.71 -14.37 15.90
C GLY A 539 -37.90 -13.31 16.65
N ILE A 540 -36.77 -13.68 17.27
CA ILE A 540 -35.90 -12.76 18.03
C ILE A 540 -34.79 -12.25 17.11
N PRO A 541 -34.45 -10.95 17.10
CA PRO A 541 -33.29 -10.42 16.38
C PRO A 541 -32.01 -11.19 16.67
N GLN A 542 -31.31 -11.59 15.61
CA GLN A 542 -30.03 -12.27 15.71
C GLN A 542 -28.91 -11.26 15.97
N ASP A 543 -28.04 -11.57 16.93
CA ASP A 543 -26.83 -10.81 17.19
C ASP A 543 -25.65 -11.74 17.44
N THR A 544 -24.82 -11.89 16.42
CA THR A 544 -23.56 -12.65 16.44
C THR A 544 -22.34 -11.72 16.49
N ASN A 545 -22.55 -10.42 16.75
CA ASN A 545 -21.56 -9.35 16.62
C ASN A 545 -20.93 -9.30 15.22
N ASP A 546 -21.70 -9.61 14.17
CA ASP A 546 -21.26 -9.56 12.78
C ASP A 546 -22.34 -8.94 11.90
N ASN A 547 -22.12 -7.70 11.45
CA ASN A 547 -23.13 -6.96 10.72
C ASN A 547 -23.50 -7.62 9.37
N ALA A 548 -22.55 -8.27 8.69
CA ALA A 548 -22.80 -8.96 7.43
C ALA A 548 -23.60 -10.25 7.63
N ALA A 549 -23.39 -10.94 8.76
CA ALA A 549 -24.15 -12.13 9.11
C ALA A 549 -25.56 -11.78 9.61
N ASP A 550 -25.69 -10.70 10.39
CA ASP A 550 -26.89 -10.40 11.16
C ASP A 550 -27.90 -9.50 10.44
N PHE A 551 -27.48 -8.65 9.50
CA PHE A 551 -28.41 -7.73 8.81
C PHE A 551 -28.80 -8.20 7.40
N GLU A 552 -29.99 -7.79 6.97
CA GLU A 552 -30.51 -7.95 5.61
C GLU A 552 -31.27 -6.70 5.13
N LEU A 553 -31.50 -6.58 3.83
CA LEU A 553 -32.35 -5.52 3.26
C LEU A 553 -33.81 -5.91 3.39
N THR A 554 -34.60 -5.08 4.06
CA THR A 554 -36.06 -5.25 4.09
C THR A 554 -36.73 -4.36 3.06
N THR A 555 -37.49 -4.98 2.17
CA THR A 555 -38.21 -4.32 1.06
C THR A 555 -39.72 -4.36 1.28
N GLY A 556 -40.43 -3.29 0.91
CA GLY A 556 -41.90 -3.30 0.82
C GLY A 556 -42.60 -3.01 2.15
N GLY A 557 -42.66 -1.73 2.54
CA GLY A 557 -43.49 -1.30 3.67
C GLY A 557 -43.07 -1.90 5.01
N PHE A 558 -41.76 -2.01 5.25
CA PHE A 558 -41.20 -2.41 6.56
C PHE A 558 -41.89 -1.66 7.69
N SER A 559 -42.24 -2.35 8.77
CA SER A 559 -43.17 -1.87 9.80
C SER A 559 -42.42 -1.68 11.13
N PRO A 560 -41.84 -0.49 11.37
CA PRO A 560 -41.08 -0.23 12.59
C PRO A 560 -41.97 -0.37 13.82
N MET A 561 -41.43 -0.97 14.87
CA MET A 561 -42.06 -1.26 16.14
C MET A 561 -41.61 -0.27 17.21
N ASN A 562 -42.57 0.45 17.77
CA ASN A 562 -42.41 1.21 19.00
C ASN A 562 -42.72 0.33 20.23
N SER A 563 -42.62 0.92 21.43
CA SER A 563 -42.92 0.22 22.69
C SER A 563 -44.31 -0.43 22.70
N ALA A 564 -45.36 0.26 22.22
CA ALA A 564 -46.73 -0.25 22.23
C ALA A 564 -46.95 -1.40 21.23
N LEU A 565 -46.38 -1.30 20.04
CA LEU A 565 -46.38 -2.36 19.02
C LEU A 565 -45.60 -3.58 19.49
N GLY A 566 -44.50 -3.39 20.24
CA GLY A 566 -43.77 -4.47 20.90
C GLY A 566 -44.66 -5.27 21.85
N VAL A 567 -45.46 -4.60 22.68
CA VAL A 567 -46.43 -5.27 23.58
C VAL A 567 -47.53 -5.97 22.79
N ALA A 568 -48.02 -5.37 21.72
CA ALA A 568 -49.00 -6.01 20.84
C ALA A 568 -48.44 -7.27 20.16
N ASN A 569 -47.20 -7.21 19.69
CA ASN A 569 -46.49 -8.36 19.14
C ASN A 569 -46.31 -9.45 20.20
N PHE A 570 -45.95 -9.09 21.45
CA PHE A 570 -45.90 -10.05 22.56
C PHE A 570 -47.25 -10.75 22.81
N ILE A 571 -48.37 -10.02 22.75
CA ILE A 571 -49.71 -10.62 22.91
C ILE A 571 -50.01 -11.59 21.75
N MET A 572 -49.51 -11.31 20.56
CA MET A 572 -49.83 -12.05 19.34
C MET A 572 -48.88 -13.20 19.01
N ALA A 573 -47.66 -13.19 19.56
CA ALA A 573 -46.54 -14.08 19.20
C ALA A 573 -46.82 -15.59 19.34
N GLU A 574 -47.71 -15.99 20.25
CA GLU A 574 -48.09 -17.39 20.43
C GLU A 574 -49.61 -17.53 20.35
N ASN A 575 -50.09 -18.68 19.89
CA ASN A 575 -51.51 -19.04 19.90
C ASN A 575 -51.70 -20.49 20.34
N THR A 576 -51.28 -20.78 21.56
CA THR A 576 -51.37 -22.12 22.18
C THR A 576 -52.52 -22.19 23.17
N GLU A 577 -53.01 -23.41 23.43
CA GLU A 577 -54.04 -23.64 24.45
C GLU A 577 -53.53 -23.20 25.84
N GLY A 578 -54.37 -22.50 26.60
CA GLY A 578 -54.03 -22.03 27.95
C GLY A 578 -53.19 -20.75 28.02
N GLN A 579 -52.82 -20.15 26.89
CA GLN A 579 -52.01 -18.91 26.83
C GLN A 579 -52.53 -17.74 27.67
N CYS A 580 -53.85 -17.65 27.87
CA CYS A 580 -54.46 -16.63 28.74
C CYS A 580 -53.90 -16.70 30.17
N THR A 581 -53.71 -17.90 30.72
CA THR A 581 -53.23 -18.10 32.09
C THR A 581 -51.73 -17.82 32.26
N THR A 582 -50.94 -18.00 31.19
CA THR A 582 -49.48 -17.85 31.23
C THR A 582 -49.02 -16.47 30.77
N ARG A 583 -49.72 -15.83 29.82
CA ARG A 583 -49.28 -14.59 29.17
C ARG A 583 -50.00 -13.33 29.64
N PHE A 584 -51.25 -13.43 30.11
CA PHE A 584 -52.04 -12.25 30.44
C PHE A 584 -51.38 -11.37 31.52
N ALA A 585 -50.88 -11.97 32.60
CA ALA A 585 -50.24 -11.22 33.67
C ALA A 585 -48.97 -10.49 33.19
N LEU A 586 -48.20 -11.11 32.29
CA LEU A 586 -47.01 -10.51 31.68
C LEU A 586 -47.39 -9.36 30.74
N ALA A 587 -48.37 -9.57 29.87
CA ALA A 587 -48.89 -8.53 28.97
C ALA A 587 -49.45 -7.33 29.75
N LYS A 588 -50.22 -7.60 30.82
CA LYS A 588 -50.73 -6.55 31.72
C LYS A 588 -49.59 -5.77 32.37
N ALA A 589 -48.57 -6.47 32.89
CA ALA A 589 -47.41 -5.83 33.49
C ALA A 589 -46.64 -4.94 32.50
N GLN A 590 -46.54 -5.34 31.23
CA GLN A 590 -45.94 -4.53 30.17
C GLN A 590 -46.81 -3.30 29.83
N LEU A 591 -48.12 -3.47 29.64
CA LEU A 591 -49.04 -2.36 29.35
C LEU A 591 -49.05 -1.29 30.44
N LEU A 592 -48.94 -1.69 31.71
CA LEU A 592 -48.89 -0.76 32.84
C LEU A 592 -47.59 0.05 32.93
N LYS A 593 -46.55 -0.33 32.18
CA LYS A 593 -45.27 0.38 32.11
C LYS A 593 -45.18 1.32 30.91
N LEU A 594 -46.11 1.24 29.97
CA LEU A 594 -46.22 2.20 28.88
C LEU A 594 -46.53 3.59 29.43
N SER A 595 -45.95 4.62 28.82
CA SER A 595 -46.35 6.01 29.05
C SER A 595 -47.82 6.22 28.69
N ALA A 596 -48.42 7.31 29.17
CA ALA A 596 -49.82 7.61 28.88
C ALA A 596 -50.11 7.71 27.38
N ALA A 597 -49.18 8.25 26.59
CA ALA A 597 -49.32 8.36 25.13
C ALA A 597 -49.25 6.99 24.45
N GLN A 598 -48.26 6.16 24.82
CA GLN A 598 -48.11 4.81 24.26
C GLN A 598 -49.27 3.90 24.64
N LEU A 599 -49.75 3.99 25.88
CA LEU A 599 -50.91 3.23 26.33
C LEU A 599 -52.18 3.68 25.60
N GLU A 600 -52.33 4.97 25.35
CA GLU A 600 -53.44 5.50 24.55
C GLU A 600 -53.34 5.01 23.11
N TYR A 601 -52.14 5.03 22.52
CA TYR A 601 -51.90 4.48 21.19
C TYR A 601 -52.22 2.98 21.12
N PHE A 602 -51.81 2.19 22.12
CA PHE A 602 -52.21 0.79 22.20
C PHE A 602 -53.73 0.63 22.23
N LYS A 603 -54.47 1.52 22.92
CA LYS A 603 -55.93 1.43 23.07
C LYS A 603 -56.70 1.88 21.83
N THR A 604 -56.24 2.93 21.14
CA THR A 604 -57.03 3.64 20.13
C THR A 604 -56.36 3.68 18.75
N GLY A 605 -55.08 3.36 18.65
CA GLY A 605 -54.32 3.37 17.40
C GLY A 605 -54.94 2.42 16.37
N ALA A 606 -55.30 2.97 15.22
CA ALA A 606 -55.72 2.24 14.03
C ALA A 606 -55.73 3.15 12.78
N GLN A 607 -54.59 3.30 12.11
CA GLN A 607 -54.55 3.62 10.67
C GLN A 607 -53.44 2.81 9.98
N ASP A 608 -53.79 2.14 8.86
CA ASP A 608 -52.93 1.31 7.99
C ASP A 608 -52.68 -0.18 8.37
N GLU A 609 -51.90 -0.94 7.57
CA GLU A 609 -51.59 -2.37 7.75
C GLU A 609 -51.04 -2.75 9.16
N THR A 610 -50.37 -1.83 9.87
CA THR A 610 -49.98 -2.00 11.29
C THR A 610 -51.17 -1.95 12.25
N ALA A 611 -52.30 -1.37 11.83
CA ALA A 611 -53.55 -1.30 12.60
C ALA A 611 -54.18 -2.67 12.85
N THR A 612 -53.82 -3.72 12.10
CA THR A 612 -54.34 -5.07 12.36
C THR A 612 -53.69 -5.65 13.61
N LEU A 613 -52.39 -5.44 13.83
CA LEU A 613 -51.67 -5.98 14.99
C LEU A 613 -52.22 -5.42 16.30
N LEU A 614 -52.33 -4.10 16.42
CA LEU A 614 -52.88 -3.46 17.62
C LEU A 614 -54.34 -3.89 17.86
N THR A 615 -55.14 -3.96 16.79
CA THR A 615 -56.56 -4.36 16.91
C THR A 615 -56.70 -5.80 17.37
N ASP A 616 -55.97 -6.73 16.78
CA ASP A 616 -56.01 -8.14 17.14
C ASP A 616 -55.43 -8.38 18.54
N ALA A 617 -54.33 -7.70 18.88
CA ALA A 617 -53.74 -7.77 20.21
C ALA A 617 -54.69 -7.25 21.28
N ARG A 618 -55.33 -6.10 21.06
CA ARG A 618 -56.36 -5.57 21.97
C ARG A 618 -57.51 -6.56 22.14
N ALA A 619 -58.04 -7.09 21.04
CA ALA A 619 -59.16 -8.05 21.08
C ALA A 619 -58.77 -9.31 21.86
N ARG A 620 -57.58 -9.86 21.61
CA ARG A 620 -57.05 -11.03 22.32
C ARG A 620 -56.81 -10.75 23.80
N TYR A 621 -56.20 -9.62 24.13
CA TYR A 621 -55.94 -9.20 25.50
C TYR A 621 -57.23 -9.02 26.31
N VAL A 622 -58.25 -8.40 25.70
CA VAL A 622 -59.60 -8.30 26.30
C VAL A 622 -60.21 -9.69 26.47
N ALA A 623 -60.13 -10.57 25.49
CA ALA A 623 -60.65 -11.94 25.62
C ALA A 623 -59.97 -12.72 26.77
N TRP A 624 -58.64 -12.58 26.94
CA TRP A 624 -57.92 -13.15 28.08
C TRP A 624 -58.42 -12.59 29.41
N SER A 625 -58.65 -11.27 29.49
CA SER A 625 -59.15 -10.65 30.72
C SER A 625 -60.54 -11.14 31.11
N VAL A 626 -61.44 -11.31 30.13
CA VAL A 626 -62.80 -11.82 30.36
C VAL A 626 -62.74 -13.26 30.84
N TYR A 627 -61.88 -14.09 30.24
CA TYR A 627 -61.68 -15.47 30.69
C TYR A 627 -61.16 -15.55 32.14
N LEU A 628 -60.27 -14.64 32.54
CA LEU A 628 -59.69 -14.60 33.89
C LEU A 628 -60.52 -13.80 34.91
N GLY A 629 -61.61 -13.15 34.48
CA GLY A 629 -62.42 -12.29 35.34
C GLY A 629 -61.75 -10.98 35.78
N GLU A 630 -60.76 -10.49 35.03
CA GLU A 630 -60.05 -9.24 35.33
C GLU A 630 -60.77 -8.03 34.70
N SER A 631 -61.23 -7.09 35.53
CA SER A 631 -61.93 -5.88 35.07
C SER A 631 -61.01 -4.65 34.94
N ASN A 632 -59.87 -4.64 35.62
CA ASN A 632 -58.93 -3.52 35.61
C ASN A 632 -57.69 -3.85 34.79
N ILE A 633 -57.88 -3.93 33.47
CA ILE A 633 -56.86 -4.42 32.54
C ILE A 633 -55.80 -3.36 32.16
N TYR A 634 -56.02 -2.09 32.51
CA TYR A 634 -55.12 -0.96 32.20
C TYR A 634 -54.72 -0.11 33.42
N GLY A 635 -55.07 -0.51 34.64
CA GLY A 635 -54.67 0.18 35.88
C GLY A 635 -55.63 1.29 36.35
N ALA A 636 -55.39 1.81 37.56
CA ALA A 636 -56.26 2.80 38.19
C ALA A 636 -56.35 4.09 37.35
N GLY A 637 -57.57 4.49 36.98
CA GLY A 637 -57.85 5.66 36.13
C GLY A 637 -57.96 5.37 34.64
N GLY A 638 -57.64 4.15 34.18
CA GLY A 638 -57.90 3.70 32.82
C GLY A 638 -59.33 3.20 32.68
N GLY A 639 -60.24 4.04 32.19
CA GLY A 639 -61.63 3.64 31.96
C GLY A 639 -61.72 2.34 31.17
N SER A 640 -62.62 1.44 31.58
CA SER A 640 -62.98 0.26 30.80
C SER A 640 -63.42 0.72 29.40
N PRO A 641 -62.95 0.10 28.30
CA PRO A 641 -63.51 0.38 26.99
C PRO A 641 -65.00 0.05 27.08
N ARG A 642 -65.86 1.06 26.89
CA ARG A 642 -67.26 0.81 26.60
C ARG A 642 -67.28 0.24 25.19
N ILE A 643 -67.53 -1.06 25.07
CA ILE A 643 -67.77 -1.69 23.77
C ILE A 643 -69.12 -1.15 23.30
N ASP A 644 -69.11 -0.10 22.48
CA ASP A 644 -70.27 0.21 21.64
C ASP A 644 -70.28 -0.82 20.51
N ILE A 645 -71.02 -1.90 20.74
CA ILE A 645 -71.43 -2.79 19.66
C ILE A 645 -72.38 -1.96 18.78
N ASN A 646 -71.83 -1.25 17.79
CA ASN A 646 -72.63 -0.66 16.72
C ASN A 646 -73.32 -1.82 16.01
N THR A 647 -74.58 -2.01 16.41
CA THR A 647 -75.50 -2.97 15.82
C THR A 647 -76.03 -2.34 14.53
N GLU A 648 -75.14 -2.11 13.56
CA GLU A 648 -75.60 -1.96 12.19
C GLU A 648 -75.84 -3.36 11.63
N LYS A 649 -77.10 -3.57 11.27
CA LYS A 649 -77.63 -4.80 10.71
C LYS A 649 -76.86 -5.19 9.44
N ASP A 650 -75.91 -6.11 9.55
CA ASP A 650 -75.52 -6.99 8.44
C ASP A 650 -75.08 -8.37 8.95
N ASN A 651 -76.08 -9.10 9.46
CA ASN A 651 -76.40 -10.51 9.21
C ASN A 651 -75.32 -11.54 8.77
N THR A 652 -74.10 -11.53 9.32
CA THR A 652 -73.13 -12.62 9.07
C THR A 652 -72.40 -13.19 10.29
N ILE A 653 -72.64 -12.71 11.52
CA ILE A 653 -71.97 -13.21 12.73
C ILE A 653 -72.97 -13.94 13.67
N SER A 654 -73.62 -14.98 13.15
CA SER A 654 -74.31 -15.98 13.99
C SER A 654 -74.06 -17.42 13.52
N VAL A 655 -73.18 -17.62 12.54
CA VAL A 655 -72.93 -18.95 11.96
C VAL A 655 -71.67 -19.62 12.55
N ALA A 656 -70.70 -18.87 13.10
CA ALA A 656 -69.46 -19.47 13.59
C ALA A 656 -69.59 -20.16 14.97
N VAL A 657 -70.52 -19.74 15.83
CA VAL A 657 -70.67 -20.29 17.20
C VAL A 657 -71.63 -21.50 17.24
N ALA A 658 -72.53 -21.64 16.26
CA ALA A 658 -73.43 -22.81 16.17
C ALA A 658 -72.81 -24.03 15.46
N ILE A 659 -71.81 -23.85 14.58
CA ILE A 659 -71.18 -24.96 13.85
C ILE A 659 -70.19 -25.75 14.72
N GLY A 660 -69.52 -25.08 15.68
CA GLY A 660 -68.57 -25.75 16.59
C GLY A 660 -69.22 -26.73 17.58
N VAL A 661 -70.44 -26.45 18.04
CA VAL A 661 -71.14 -27.27 19.05
C VAL A 661 -71.92 -28.44 18.40
N ILE A 662 -72.36 -28.28 17.15
CA ILE A 662 -73.06 -29.34 16.39
C ILE A 662 -72.07 -30.32 15.75
N GLY A 663 -70.88 -29.86 15.34
CA GLY A 663 -69.84 -30.72 14.77
C GLY A 663 -69.22 -31.70 15.79
N LEU A 664 -68.99 -31.25 17.03
CA LEU A 664 -68.40 -32.08 18.09
C LEU A 664 -69.37 -33.15 18.62
N SER A 665 -70.67 -32.84 18.67
CA SER A 665 -71.72 -33.77 19.13
C SER A 665 -72.05 -34.85 18.07
N ALA A 666 -71.96 -34.53 16.77
CA ALA A 666 -72.13 -35.51 15.68
C ALA A 666 -70.95 -36.49 15.56
N LEU A 667 -69.71 -36.03 15.79
CA LEU A 667 -68.50 -36.87 15.76
C LEU A 667 -68.41 -37.83 16.95
N LEU A 668 -68.82 -37.40 18.15
CA LEU A 668 -68.97 -38.28 19.32
C LEU A 668 -70.09 -39.31 19.13
N GLY A 669 -71.23 -38.92 18.54
CA GLY A 669 -72.32 -39.85 18.20
C GLY A 669 -71.93 -40.93 17.20
N PHE A 670 -71.13 -40.60 16.19
CA PHE A 670 -70.65 -41.56 15.17
C PHE A 670 -69.61 -42.54 15.71
N TYR A 671 -68.75 -42.08 16.64
CA TYR A 671 -67.75 -42.92 17.32
C TYR A 671 -68.41 -44.02 18.19
N PHE A 672 -69.49 -43.72 18.92
CA PHE A 672 -70.21 -44.71 19.73
C PHE A 672 -71.09 -45.66 18.89
N LEU A 673 -71.59 -45.23 17.72
CA LEU A 673 -72.35 -46.09 16.80
C LEU A 673 -71.46 -47.09 16.04
N GLN A 674 -70.20 -46.75 15.72
CA GLN A 674 -69.25 -47.71 15.12
C GLN A 674 -68.72 -48.74 16.14
N LYS A 675 -68.57 -48.36 17.42
CA LYS A 675 -68.06 -49.29 18.45
C LYS A 675 -69.10 -50.36 18.84
N LYS A 676 -70.40 -50.09 18.67
CA LYS A 676 -71.48 -51.07 18.92
C LYS A 676 -71.64 -52.13 17.81
N LYS A 677 -71.05 -51.94 16.63
CA LYS A 677 -71.03 -52.93 15.53
C LYS A 677 -69.84 -53.91 15.55
N LYS A 678 -68.95 -53.81 16.55
CA LYS A 678 -67.82 -54.75 16.74
C LYS A 678 -67.95 -55.67 17.97
N LEU A 679 -69.10 -55.65 18.66
CA LEU A 679 -69.38 -56.50 19.84
C LEU A 679 -70.81 -57.09 19.84
N ALA A 680 -71.40 -57.30 18.66
CA ALA A 680 -72.64 -58.07 18.48
C ALA A 680 -72.45 -59.06 17.34
#